data_AF-A0A818BRS8-F1
#
_entry.id   AF-A0A818BRS8-F1
#
_cell.length_a   1.000
_cell.length_b   1.000
_cell.length_c   1.000
_cell.angle_alpha   90.00
_cell.angle_beta   90.00
_cell.angle_gamma   90.00
#
_symmetry.space_group_name_H-M   'P 1'
#
loop_
_entity.id
_entity.type
_entity.pdbx_description
1 polymer ?
#
loop_
_entity_poly.entity_id
_entity_poly.type
_entity_poly.pdbx_seq_one_letter_code
_entity_poly.pdbx_strand_id
1 'polypeptide(L)'
;HGSYCVNFHDREHIENYKHPFPNPCRFTPYHCSLHEQFILEKNSRSLSDEINQHCLNFAHVCVFGRNCTDNDPLHWEKYIHVPRSLCSYGDRCKKLLEEDHLNSFTHPNIRDIRLLCKYADECCDRHKAKHLTKFRHIITLEDSGIVRYYNLNQNIDFVQNQKDTVERVRRYVQKEKWEPLLSESIPQEIINWIRAVRPVHRCRPELFESILLHGHVMSRDYMDQLKDPVFVATSVFQHRELHQIKYLKEKQCSKDAKEYIQALVIEEFEKAHPKDRTIADTTKLDKKSYEAYNSKSRNELIKNKEVLLSDILSKSEMQIVKTKAIEIAQASIKLHANPAGIGHPPDKELGTNRNVFTILGPHLGHYYGDVFIVFKREILHHPDANFSIQAATSYASGNCFKLRPWLGSPLASKEERIKFFHKSKLHAAIPGYEYATALELIALTSFESKKKSMNIDLATILKCWLARDAHQSIEAHLPQLIPLDYIDRIYMSQNIFDLLNSRTREFINTTFKHRIIKTSHVIELDHDGGTFGPKPNSKIRQEYQDFVLKHIMDKYDQLDINSISRPIQGTIITIPATDFNDPFVLPLTISQAYRQYKIDHPQISNDDTVYIYWQTMNGDMMLTLANEEINIGEQQPNLRCLTCYIAEKPATKDVHYHENVSYLHSGRPFQHEIVIEEQRYATASRSFFIGCNTDDFMTFCLEIQRSTGRVILSHSGPNSIYNHEQICATFSKFDFDLNQLNFVHVSSGAHTVPIRNLIVTFEKHSDLHPTSDSTFDRLSTSSAAPVLTTTKDTTDESVVVVNIHDTLDTKSPSFFSQVADTVGAVKDKFIGLFPGGAPTVLTPCSDGVNCLMQYSDRAAMHNSTYSHPCRFSELCRDHEPHLTHEPHKVPRCDSDRNCKDLCNPIHRAEYRHTGLPDFLIPCRNQEKCHHLTDQHRIRYSHGEHIVKPINKTHGKGSSSSS
;
A
#
# COMPACT_ATOMS: atom_id res chain seq x y z
N HIS A 1 36.67 1.08 7.46
CA HIS A 1 35.35 0.56 7.90
C HIS A 1 35.20 -0.96 7.73
N GLY A 2 36.26 -1.74 7.50
CA GLY A 2 36.12 -3.19 7.30
C GLY A 2 35.13 -3.51 6.17
N SER A 3 34.36 -4.61 6.31
CA SER A 3 33.28 -4.97 5.37
C SER A 3 31.99 -4.17 5.60
N TYR A 4 31.99 -3.16 6.47
CA TYR A 4 30.82 -2.37 6.88
C TYR A 4 30.68 -1.02 6.12
N CYS A 5 31.17 -0.95 4.88
CA CYS A 5 31.08 0.27 4.08
C CYS A 5 29.65 0.55 3.67
N VAL A 6 29.15 1.76 3.92
CA VAL A 6 27.81 2.22 3.49
C VAL A 6 27.84 3.03 2.19
N ASN A 7 28.99 3.64 1.88
CA ASN A 7 29.21 4.40 0.64
C ASN A 7 29.68 3.48 -0.50
N PHE A 8 29.17 2.26 -0.59
CA PHE A 8 29.65 1.25 -1.55
C PHE A 8 29.18 1.49 -2.98
N HIS A 9 28.21 2.38 -3.19
CA HIS A 9 27.81 2.87 -4.51
C HIS A 9 28.56 4.14 -4.95
N ASP A 10 29.27 4.82 -4.03
CA ASP A 10 30.11 5.97 -4.37
C ASP A 10 31.40 5.46 -5.01
N ARG A 11 31.52 5.70 -6.31
CA ARG A 11 32.67 5.24 -7.11
C ARG A 11 33.97 5.90 -6.67
N GLU A 12 33.95 7.20 -6.37
CA GLU A 12 35.13 7.91 -5.90
C GLU A 12 35.57 7.36 -4.53
N HIS A 13 34.61 7.07 -3.66
CA HIS A 13 34.90 6.40 -2.38
C HIS A 13 35.52 5.00 -2.57
N ILE A 14 34.96 4.17 -3.46
CA ILE A 14 35.50 2.82 -3.72
C ILE A 14 36.90 2.87 -4.34
N GLU A 15 37.18 3.83 -5.22
CA GLU A 15 38.50 3.96 -5.86
C GLU A 15 39.56 4.53 -4.91
N ASN A 16 39.18 5.44 -4.00
CA ASN A 16 40.12 6.16 -3.13
C ASN A 16 40.42 5.45 -1.79
N TYR A 17 39.61 4.49 -1.37
CA TYR A 17 39.75 3.80 -0.09
C TYR A 17 39.98 2.30 -0.29
N LYS A 18 40.70 1.67 0.65
CA LYS A 18 40.89 0.21 0.63
C LYS A 18 39.73 -0.50 1.33
N HIS A 19 39.14 -1.48 0.65
CA HIS A 19 38.07 -2.33 1.18
C HIS A 19 38.51 -3.81 1.21
N PRO A 20 37.99 -4.63 2.14
CA PRO A 20 38.29 -6.06 2.21
C PRO A 20 37.51 -6.91 1.20
N PHE A 21 36.67 -6.28 0.39
CA PHE A 21 35.83 -6.91 -0.61
C PHE A 21 36.18 -6.44 -2.03
N PRO A 22 35.90 -7.24 -3.09
CA PRO A 22 36.10 -6.80 -4.46
C PRO A 22 35.11 -5.69 -4.84
N ASN A 23 35.25 -5.11 -6.03
CA ASN A 23 34.35 -4.06 -6.50
C ASN A 23 32.87 -4.45 -6.27
N PRO A 24 32.08 -3.60 -5.60
CA PRO A 24 30.66 -3.86 -5.39
C PRO A 24 29.93 -4.06 -6.71
N CYS A 25 29.01 -5.02 -6.74
CA CYS A 25 28.08 -5.14 -7.85
C CYS A 25 27.27 -3.85 -7.93
N ARG A 26 27.25 -3.21 -9.09
CA ARG A 26 26.47 -1.97 -9.31
C ARG A 26 25.01 -2.13 -8.91
N PHE A 27 24.43 -3.33 -9.03
CA PHE A 27 22.99 -3.58 -8.81
C PHE A 27 22.65 -4.19 -7.44
N THR A 28 23.63 -4.37 -6.54
CA THR A 28 23.34 -4.81 -5.17
C THR A 28 22.62 -3.67 -4.41
N PRO A 29 21.74 -3.93 -3.43
CA PRO A 29 21.20 -5.23 -3.02
C PRO A 29 20.00 -5.74 -3.83
N TYR A 30 19.24 -4.87 -4.50
CA TYR A 30 17.89 -5.23 -4.98
C TYR A 30 17.78 -5.53 -6.48
N HIS A 31 18.71 -5.06 -7.31
CA HIS A 31 18.60 -5.14 -8.78
C HIS A 31 19.50 -6.20 -9.42
N CYS A 32 20.29 -6.94 -8.64
CA CYS A 32 21.18 -7.97 -9.18
C CYS A 32 20.45 -9.32 -9.34
N SER A 33 19.93 -9.58 -10.54
CA SER A 33 19.22 -10.83 -10.86
C SER A 33 20.09 -12.09 -10.70
N LEU A 34 21.38 -12.00 -11.02
CA LEU A 34 22.33 -13.11 -10.85
C LEU A 34 22.53 -13.46 -9.38
N HIS A 35 22.64 -12.46 -8.50
CA HIS A 35 22.79 -12.68 -7.06
C HIS A 35 21.48 -13.15 -6.41
N GLU A 36 20.33 -12.66 -6.88
CA GLU A 36 19.04 -13.17 -6.45
C GLU A 36 18.88 -14.67 -6.76
N GLN A 37 19.25 -15.09 -7.98
CA GLN A 37 19.28 -16.51 -8.35
C GLN A 37 20.27 -17.31 -7.50
N PHE A 38 21.47 -16.75 -7.25
CA PHE A 38 22.47 -17.36 -6.36
C PHE A 38 21.93 -17.60 -4.94
N ILE A 39 21.19 -16.64 -4.36
CA ILE A 39 20.59 -16.77 -3.02
C ILE A 39 19.43 -17.78 -2.98
N LEU A 40 18.67 -17.91 -4.07
CA LEU A 40 17.50 -18.78 -4.14
C LEU A 40 17.85 -20.25 -4.39
N GLU A 41 18.97 -20.54 -5.05
CA GLU A 41 19.37 -21.90 -5.42
C GLU A 41 19.97 -22.66 -4.23
N LYS A 42 19.37 -23.81 -3.87
CA LYS A 42 19.84 -24.64 -2.74
C LYS A 42 20.94 -25.61 -3.13
N ASN A 43 21.15 -25.85 -4.42
CA ASN A 43 22.15 -26.77 -4.94
C ASN A 43 23.14 -26.01 -5.82
N SER A 44 24.32 -25.69 -5.28
CA SER A 44 25.37 -24.97 -6.02
C SER A 44 25.80 -25.62 -7.34
N ARG A 45 25.52 -26.92 -7.55
CA ARG A 45 25.82 -27.65 -8.79
C ARG A 45 24.82 -27.39 -9.94
N SER A 46 23.68 -26.77 -9.68
CA SER A 46 22.69 -26.38 -10.71
C SER A 46 22.88 -24.93 -11.20
N LEU A 47 23.74 -24.13 -10.56
CA LEU A 47 24.03 -22.76 -10.97
C LEU A 47 24.88 -22.73 -12.24
N SER A 48 24.55 -21.81 -13.16
CA SER A 48 25.37 -21.56 -14.36
C SER A 48 26.75 -21.01 -13.97
N ASP A 49 27.75 -21.22 -14.84
CA ASP A 49 29.09 -20.67 -14.61
C ASP A 49 29.08 -19.13 -14.60
N GLU A 50 28.16 -18.50 -15.33
CA GLU A 50 27.94 -17.05 -15.33
C GLU A 50 27.57 -16.52 -13.94
N ILE A 51 26.60 -17.13 -13.27
CA ILE A 51 26.15 -16.71 -11.93
C ILE A 51 27.29 -16.84 -10.92
N ASN A 52 28.00 -17.97 -10.95
CA ASN A 52 29.13 -18.22 -10.05
C ASN A 52 30.25 -17.20 -10.29
N GLN A 53 30.62 -16.96 -11.55
CA GLN A 53 31.68 -16.03 -11.89
C GLN A 53 31.31 -14.58 -11.50
N HIS A 54 30.05 -14.18 -11.68
CA HIS A 54 29.56 -12.87 -11.25
C HIS A 54 29.69 -12.70 -9.72
N CYS A 55 29.21 -13.67 -8.94
CA CYS A 55 29.25 -13.61 -7.47
C CYS A 55 30.68 -13.74 -6.90
N LEU A 56 31.63 -14.27 -7.69
CA LEU A 56 33.06 -14.29 -7.36
C LEU A 56 33.77 -12.97 -7.64
N ASN A 57 33.38 -12.31 -8.74
CA ASN A 57 34.02 -11.09 -9.24
C ASN A 57 33.51 -9.82 -8.55
N PHE A 58 32.26 -9.82 -8.09
CA PHE A 58 31.62 -8.64 -7.51
C PHE A 58 31.11 -8.88 -6.09
N ALA A 59 31.31 -7.88 -5.22
CA ALA A 59 30.79 -7.93 -3.86
C ALA A 59 29.29 -7.61 -3.81
N HIS A 60 28.57 -8.23 -2.89
CA HIS A 60 27.13 -8.00 -2.70
C HIS A 60 26.80 -7.72 -1.23
N VAL A 61 25.71 -7.00 -0.95
CA VAL A 61 25.27 -6.76 0.43
C VAL A 61 24.80 -8.08 1.05
N CYS A 62 25.28 -8.35 2.27
CA CYS A 62 24.87 -9.50 3.06
C CYS A 62 23.40 -9.37 3.46
N VAL A 63 22.60 -10.41 3.20
CA VAL A 63 21.16 -10.42 3.51
C VAL A 63 20.85 -10.32 5.01
N PHE A 64 21.83 -10.54 5.88
CA PHE A 64 21.70 -10.42 7.34
C PHE A 64 22.40 -9.19 7.93
N GLY A 65 23.10 -8.39 7.12
CA GLY A 65 23.77 -7.16 7.57
C GLY A 65 24.60 -7.37 8.84
N ARG A 66 24.28 -6.62 9.90
CA ARG A 66 24.96 -6.73 11.20
C ARG A 66 24.72 -8.03 11.97
N ASN A 67 23.65 -8.74 11.66
CA ASN A 67 23.30 -10.02 12.30
C ASN A 67 23.91 -11.22 11.58
N CYS A 68 24.83 -11.01 10.64
CA CYS A 68 25.52 -12.11 9.98
C CYS A 68 26.39 -12.88 10.99
N THR A 69 26.10 -14.17 11.13
CA THR A 69 26.86 -15.13 11.95
C THR A 69 27.78 -16.03 11.13
N ASP A 70 27.84 -15.81 9.81
CA ASP A 70 28.74 -16.55 8.93
C ASP A 70 30.20 -16.13 9.22
N ASN A 71 31.06 -17.12 9.43
CA ASN A 71 32.48 -16.92 9.72
C ASN A 71 33.38 -17.47 8.60
N ASP A 72 32.81 -17.89 7.46
CA ASP A 72 33.59 -18.31 6.30
C ASP A 72 34.44 -17.14 5.79
N PRO A 73 35.78 -17.27 5.70
CA PRO A 73 36.65 -16.21 5.20
C PRO A 73 36.23 -15.66 3.84
N LEU A 74 35.72 -16.52 2.96
CA LEU A 74 35.28 -16.15 1.62
C LEU A 74 33.95 -15.36 1.66
N HIS A 75 33.10 -15.59 2.66
CA HIS A 75 31.92 -14.74 2.89
C HIS A 75 32.36 -13.31 3.24
N TRP A 76 33.31 -13.18 4.16
CA TRP A 76 33.86 -11.87 4.56
C TRP A 76 34.63 -11.16 3.45
N GLU A 77 35.23 -11.92 2.53
CA GLU A 77 35.86 -11.36 1.33
C GLU A 77 34.84 -10.93 0.26
N LYS A 78 33.66 -11.54 0.17
CA LYS A 78 32.70 -11.30 -0.93
C LYS A 78 31.46 -10.49 -0.56
N TYR A 79 31.23 -10.25 0.73
CA TYR A 79 30.01 -9.57 1.19
C TYR A 79 30.26 -8.25 1.92
N ILE A 80 29.31 -7.34 1.74
CA ILE A 80 29.24 -6.04 2.40
C ILE A 80 28.20 -6.14 3.52
N HIS A 81 28.60 -5.92 4.76
CA HIS A 81 27.71 -6.02 5.93
C HIS A 81 27.23 -4.63 6.33
N VAL A 82 26.12 -4.15 5.75
CA VAL A 82 25.57 -2.83 6.12
C VAL A 82 24.94 -2.90 7.52
N PRO A 83 25.41 -2.13 8.52
CA PRO A 83 24.89 -2.22 9.87
C PRO A 83 23.67 -1.32 10.03
N ARG A 84 22.47 -1.82 9.73
CA ARG A 84 21.22 -1.10 9.96
C ARG A 84 20.93 -0.88 11.45
N SER A 85 20.17 0.16 11.77
CA SER A 85 19.71 0.40 13.15
C SER A 85 18.88 -0.78 13.66
N LEU A 86 19.13 -1.24 14.89
CA LEU A 86 18.35 -2.30 15.52
C LEU A 86 16.94 -1.79 15.87
N CYS A 87 15.93 -2.63 15.69
CA CYS A 87 14.61 -2.34 16.24
C CYS A 87 14.69 -2.28 17.77
N SER A 88 14.22 -1.18 18.36
CA SER A 88 14.22 -0.96 19.81
C SER A 88 13.45 -2.02 20.61
N TYR A 89 12.56 -2.78 19.95
CA TYR A 89 11.76 -3.84 20.57
C TYR A 89 12.30 -5.25 20.32
N GLY A 90 13.31 -5.42 19.45
CA GLY A 90 13.92 -6.71 19.11
C GLY A 90 12.89 -7.79 18.74
N ASP A 91 12.96 -8.93 19.41
CA ASP A 91 12.08 -10.10 19.21
C ASP A 91 10.64 -9.88 19.68
N ARG A 92 10.38 -8.85 20.51
CA ARG A 92 9.05 -8.50 21.03
C ARG A 92 8.35 -7.45 20.17
N CYS A 93 8.89 -7.16 18.99
CA CYS A 93 8.31 -6.16 18.11
C CYS A 93 6.90 -6.57 17.65
N LYS A 94 5.93 -5.68 17.82
CA LYS A 94 4.55 -5.86 17.35
C LYS A 94 4.38 -5.45 15.88
N LYS A 95 5.39 -4.80 15.29
CA LYS A 95 5.41 -4.26 13.93
C LYS A 95 5.94 -5.25 12.88
N LEU A 96 5.95 -6.56 13.19
CA LEU A 96 6.40 -7.60 12.25
C LEU A 96 5.44 -7.80 11.06
N LEU A 97 4.26 -7.19 11.10
CA LEU A 97 3.30 -7.17 9.98
C LEU A 97 3.51 -5.98 9.03
N GLU A 98 4.48 -5.11 9.31
CA GLU A 98 4.67 -3.86 8.60
C GLU A 98 5.93 -3.94 7.74
N GLU A 99 5.76 -4.02 6.43
CA GLU A 99 6.87 -4.22 5.50
C GLU A 99 7.89 -3.08 5.55
N ASP A 100 7.44 -1.82 5.61
CA ASP A 100 8.32 -0.65 5.75
C ASP A 100 9.19 -0.71 7.00
N HIS A 101 8.63 -1.18 8.13
CA HIS A 101 9.37 -1.35 9.37
C HIS A 101 10.47 -2.41 9.20
N LEU A 102 10.12 -3.57 8.65
CA LEU A 102 11.07 -4.66 8.36
C LEU A 102 12.13 -4.25 7.32
N ASN A 103 11.79 -3.34 6.41
CA ASN A 103 12.72 -2.78 5.43
C ASN A 103 13.62 -1.68 6.02
N SER A 104 13.24 -1.06 7.15
CA SER A 104 14.00 0.03 7.81
C SER A 104 14.91 -0.43 8.96
N PHE A 105 14.46 -1.35 9.81
CA PHE A 105 15.19 -1.79 11.02
C PHE A 105 15.67 -3.24 10.98
N THR A 106 16.82 -3.51 11.59
CA THR A 106 17.31 -4.88 11.78
C THR A 106 16.58 -5.55 12.94
N HIS A 107 16.20 -6.81 12.74
CA HIS A 107 15.68 -7.71 13.78
C HIS A 107 16.56 -8.95 13.92
N PRO A 108 16.71 -9.51 15.13
CA PRO A 108 17.39 -10.78 15.32
C PRO A 108 16.74 -11.90 14.50
N ASN A 109 17.56 -12.73 13.84
CA ASN A 109 17.13 -13.88 13.04
C ASN A 109 16.20 -13.57 11.84
N ILE A 110 16.07 -12.30 11.46
CA ILE A 110 15.34 -11.86 10.27
C ILE A 110 16.35 -11.31 9.27
N ARG A 111 16.16 -11.60 7.98
CA ARG A 111 16.99 -11.04 6.91
C ARG A 111 16.68 -9.55 6.76
N ASP A 112 17.71 -8.72 6.76
CA ASP A 112 17.61 -7.31 6.37
C ASP A 112 17.14 -7.17 4.91
N ILE A 113 17.58 -8.09 4.05
CA ILE A 113 17.12 -8.20 2.65
C ILE A 113 16.26 -9.47 2.52
N ARG A 114 14.94 -9.29 2.64
CA ARG A 114 13.94 -10.37 2.53
C ARG A 114 13.79 -10.85 1.08
N LEU A 115 13.40 -12.13 0.91
CA LEU A 115 13.20 -12.74 -0.40
C LEU A 115 11.95 -12.18 -1.08
N LEU A 116 11.95 -12.04 -2.41
CA LEU A 116 10.75 -11.65 -3.13
C LEU A 116 9.69 -12.78 -3.10
N CYS A 117 8.45 -12.44 -2.76
CA CYS A 117 7.36 -13.42 -2.74
C CYS A 117 6.93 -13.77 -4.16
N LYS A 118 6.90 -15.08 -4.50
CA LYS A 118 6.46 -15.57 -5.82
C LYS A 118 5.02 -15.22 -6.18
N TYR A 119 4.16 -15.00 -5.18
CA TYR A 119 2.76 -14.64 -5.35
C TYR A 119 2.54 -13.13 -5.27
N ALA A 120 3.60 -12.35 -5.01
CA ALA A 120 3.55 -10.89 -4.96
C ALA A 120 2.32 -10.35 -4.19
N ASP A 121 1.54 -9.49 -4.84
CA ASP A 121 0.31 -8.88 -4.38
C ASP A 121 -0.85 -9.86 -4.12
N GLU A 122 -0.92 -10.96 -4.87
CA GLU A 122 -1.95 -12.00 -4.71
C GLU A 122 -1.69 -12.94 -3.52
N CYS A 123 -0.63 -12.69 -2.74
CA CYS A 123 -0.25 -13.56 -1.64
C CYS A 123 -1.28 -13.59 -0.51
N CYS A 124 -1.95 -14.74 -0.35
CA CYS A 124 -2.92 -14.95 0.73
C CYS A 124 -2.28 -14.95 2.13
N ASP A 125 -0.96 -15.11 2.25
CA ASP A 125 -0.22 -15.18 3.51
C ASP A 125 0.32 -13.83 3.99
N ARG A 126 0.00 -12.72 3.31
CA ARG A 126 0.50 -11.38 3.65
C ARG A 126 0.09 -10.88 5.05
N HIS A 127 -0.90 -11.49 5.66
CA HIS A 127 -1.32 -11.20 7.04
C HIS A 127 -0.59 -12.04 8.12
N LYS A 128 0.29 -12.95 7.72
CA LYS A 128 1.00 -13.87 8.62
C LYS A 128 2.41 -13.33 8.89
N ALA A 129 2.72 -13.02 10.15
CA ALA A 129 4.03 -12.51 10.55
C ALA A 129 5.18 -13.43 10.08
N LYS A 130 5.06 -14.76 10.27
CA LYS A 130 6.07 -15.74 9.82
C LYS A 130 6.41 -15.66 8.32
N HIS A 131 5.43 -15.29 7.51
CA HIS A 131 5.60 -15.11 6.08
C HIS A 131 6.30 -13.78 5.78
N LEU A 132 5.82 -12.68 6.37
CA LEU A 132 6.41 -11.35 6.19
C LEU A 132 7.84 -11.22 6.74
N THR A 133 8.22 -11.98 7.76
CA THR A 133 9.61 -12.03 8.24
C THR A 133 10.56 -12.69 7.23
N LYS A 134 10.05 -13.44 6.26
CA LYS A 134 10.86 -14.17 5.27
C LYS A 134 10.77 -13.54 3.88
N PHE A 135 9.59 -13.06 3.51
CA PHE A 135 9.29 -12.56 2.19
C PHE A 135 8.86 -11.10 2.20
N ARG A 136 9.30 -10.35 1.19
CA ARG A 136 8.76 -9.05 0.81
C ARG A 136 7.83 -9.19 -0.39
N HIS A 137 6.85 -8.32 -0.52
CA HIS A 137 5.88 -8.35 -1.62
C HIS A 137 6.08 -7.18 -2.58
N ILE A 138 5.91 -7.43 -3.88
CA ILE A 138 5.72 -6.35 -4.84
C ILE A 138 4.35 -5.75 -4.55
N ILE A 139 4.27 -4.43 -4.44
CA ILE A 139 2.97 -3.75 -4.36
C ILE A 139 2.45 -3.54 -5.78
N THR A 140 1.34 -4.18 -6.12
CA THR A 140 0.51 -3.77 -7.26
C THR A 140 -0.57 -2.82 -6.77
N LEU A 141 -0.84 -1.79 -7.56
CA LEU A 141 -1.82 -0.76 -7.26
C LEU A 141 -3.22 -1.24 -7.65
N GLU A 142 -3.72 -2.31 -7.02
CA GLU A 142 -5.11 -2.70 -7.21
C GLU A 142 -6.10 -1.65 -6.65
N ASP A 143 -5.61 -0.70 -5.84
CA ASP A 143 -6.40 0.12 -4.90
C ASP A 143 -6.01 1.62 -4.90
N SER A 144 -5.97 2.27 -6.05
CA SER A 144 -5.59 3.69 -6.14
C SER A 144 -6.21 4.46 -7.30
N GLY A 145 -7.45 4.13 -7.66
CA GLY A 145 -8.26 4.74 -8.69
C GLY A 145 -8.04 6.23 -8.79
N ILE A 146 -7.99 6.74 -10.02
CA ILE A 146 -7.74 8.15 -10.25
C ILE A 146 -8.97 8.91 -9.77
N VAL A 147 -8.83 9.59 -8.64
CA VAL A 147 -9.79 10.58 -8.16
C VAL A 147 -9.48 11.86 -8.90
N ARG A 148 -10.41 12.30 -9.74
CA ARG A 148 -10.21 13.53 -10.52
C ARG A 148 -10.16 14.73 -9.59
N TYR A 149 -9.18 15.59 -9.81
CA TYR A 149 -9.00 16.84 -9.10
C TYR A 149 -9.73 17.98 -9.80
N TYR A 150 -10.42 18.79 -8.99
CA TYR A 150 -11.25 19.90 -9.44
C TYR A 150 -10.93 21.21 -8.68
N ASN A 151 -9.89 21.22 -7.85
CA ASN A 151 -9.49 22.34 -7.01
C ASN A 151 -10.66 22.93 -6.19
N LEU A 152 -11.45 22.05 -5.55
CA LEU A 152 -12.68 22.43 -4.83
C LEU A 152 -12.43 23.25 -3.57
N ASN A 153 -11.20 23.19 -3.05
CA ASN A 153 -10.76 23.87 -1.84
C ASN A 153 -9.90 25.11 -2.12
N GLN A 154 -9.91 25.62 -3.36
CA GLN A 154 -9.17 26.83 -3.72
C GLN A 154 -9.46 27.96 -2.73
N ASN A 155 -8.42 28.67 -2.30
CA ASN A 155 -8.46 29.80 -1.36
C ASN A 155 -8.88 29.45 0.10
N ILE A 156 -8.91 28.19 0.49
CA ILE A 156 -9.16 27.82 1.89
C ILE A 156 -7.85 27.76 2.67
N ASP A 157 -7.73 28.56 3.72
CA ASP A 157 -6.59 28.52 4.65
C ASP A 157 -6.87 27.55 5.81
N PHE A 158 -6.64 26.25 5.57
CA PHE A 158 -6.92 25.22 6.57
C PHE A 158 -6.11 25.38 7.87
N VAL A 159 -4.87 25.89 7.79
CA VAL A 159 -4.04 26.15 8.97
C VAL A 159 -4.66 27.26 9.82
N GLN A 160 -5.09 28.35 9.20
CA GLN A 160 -5.78 29.42 9.92
C GLN A 160 -7.11 28.94 10.51
N ASN A 161 -7.89 28.18 9.75
CA ASN A 161 -9.15 27.61 10.23
C ASN A 161 -8.96 26.71 11.46
N GLN A 162 -7.92 25.86 11.46
CA GLN A 162 -7.54 25.00 12.56
C GLN A 162 -7.17 25.82 13.80
N LYS A 163 -6.32 26.83 13.63
CA LYS A 163 -5.91 27.75 14.71
C LYS A 163 -7.12 28.47 15.32
N ASP A 164 -7.97 29.07 14.48
CA ASP A 164 -9.14 29.82 14.94
C ASP A 164 -10.12 28.92 15.70
N THR A 165 -10.26 27.66 15.26
CA THR A 165 -11.09 26.65 15.94
C THR A 165 -10.56 26.36 17.34
N VAL A 166 -9.27 26.09 17.46
CA VAL A 166 -8.61 25.84 18.75
C VAL A 166 -8.74 27.04 19.69
N GLU A 167 -8.49 28.25 19.19
CA GLU A 167 -8.58 29.48 19.99
C GLU A 167 -10.00 29.80 20.46
N ARG A 168 -11.01 29.59 19.61
CA ARG A 168 -12.42 29.80 19.96
C ARG A 168 -12.84 28.91 21.13
N VAL A 169 -12.53 27.62 21.05
CA VAL A 169 -12.86 26.68 22.12
C VAL A 169 -12.12 27.05 23.41
N ARG A 170 -10.80 27.28 23.35
CA ARG A 170 -10.00 27.66 24.53
C ARG A 170 -10.53 28.94 25.21
N ARG A 171 -10.84 29.98 24.42
CA ARG A 171 -11.38 31.25 24.93
C ARG A 171 -12.72 31.05 25.64
N TYR A 172 -13.59 30.21 25.08
CA TYR A 172 -14.88 29.89 25.68
C TYR A 172 -14.74 29.11 26.99
N VAL A 173 -13.91 28.05 27.00
CA VAL A 173 -13.60 27.23 28.18
C VAL A 173 -13.07 28.11 29.32
N GLN A 174 -12.15 29.03 29.02
CA GLN A 174 -11.60 29.98 29.99
C GLN A 174 -12.67 30.94 30.52
N LYS A 175 -13.47 31.53 29.63
CA LYS A 175 -14.56 32.45 30.00
C LYS A 175 -15.60 31.79 30.91
N GLU A 176 -16.00 30.56 30.58
CA GLU A 176 -17.00 29.80 31.32
C GLU A 176 -16.43 29.05 32.54
N LYS A 177 -15.11 29.19 32.80
CA LYS A 177 -14.40 28.59 33.93
C LYS A 177 -14.57 27.07 34.03
N TRP A 178 -14.47 26.40 32.89
CA TRP A 178 -14.52 24.94 32.85
C TRP A 178 -13.25 24.34 33.47
N GLU A 179 -13.38 23.15 34.05
CA GLU A 179 -12.23 22.38 34.51
C GLU A 179 -11.29 22.07 33.32
N PRO A 180 -9.97 22.37 33.42
CA PRO A 180 -9.03 22.18 32.33
C PRO A 180 -8.68 20.70 32.12
N LEU A 181 -7.93 20.41 31.05
CA LEU A 181 -7.31 19.09 30.84
C LEU A 181 -6.27 18.82 31.94
N LEU A 182 -6.26 17.62 32.50
CA LEU A 182 -5.33 17.21 33.56
C LEU A 182 -3.86 17.24 33.12
N SER A 183 -3.58 16.87 31.88
CA SER A 183 -2.22 16.69 31.33
C SER A 183 -1.81 17.79 30.33
N GLU A 184 -2.54 18.91 30.30
CA GLU A 184 -2.42 20.00 29.28
C GLU A 184 -2.57 19.56 27.81
N SER A 185 -2.77 18.26 27.58
CA SER A 185 -2.81 17.55 26.30
C SER A 185 -4.07 16.70 26.23
N ILE A 186 -4.51 16.42 25.00
CA ILE A 186 -5.68 15.57 24.76
C ILE A 186 -5.26 14.09 24.89
N PRO A 187 -6.06 13.23 25.55
CA PRO A 187 -5.80 11.80 25.62
C PRO A 187 -5.52 11.16 24.24
N GLN A 188 -4.46 10.35 24.15
CA GLN A 188 -3.99 9.78 22.89
C GLN A 188 -5.03 8.84 22.24
N GLU A 189 -5.85 8.16 23.04
CA GLU A 189 -6.96 7.32 22.54
C GLU A 189 -7.97 8.12 21.70
N ILE A 190 -8.26 9.36 22.07
CA ILE A 190 -9.18 10.24 21.31
C ILE A 190 -8.54 10.65 20.00
N ILE A 191 -7.25 11.00 20.03
CA ILE A 191 -6.48 11.36 18.85
C ILE A 191 -6.38 10.19 17.87
N ASN A 192 -6.09 8.98 18.37
CA ASN A 192 -6.04 7.76 17.59
C ASN A 192 -7.40 7.44 16.96
N TRP A 193 -8.48 7.57 17.73
CA TRP A 193 -9.83 7.37 17.21
C TRP A 193 -10.14 8.31 16.04
N ILE A 194 -9.79 9.60 16.14
CA ILE A 194 -9.99 10.57 15.04
C ILE A 194 -9.16 10.24 13.80
N ARG A 195 -7.97 9.65 14.00
CA ARG A 195 -7.13 9.13 12.89
C ARG A 195 -7.73 7.87 12.26
N ALA A 196 -8.49 7.07 13.02
CA ALA A 196 -9.08 5.82 12.57
C ALA A 196 -10.46 5.95 11.92
N VAL A 197 -11.29 6.93 12.32
CA VAL A 197 -12.66 7.09 11.79
C VAL A 197 -12.67 7.24 10.26
N ARG A 198 -13.67 6.63 9.61
CA ARG A 198 -13.79 6.61 8.14
C ARG A 198 -15.04 7.37 7.68
N PRO A 199 -15.04 7.95 6.47
CA PRO A 199 -16.24 8.51 5.89
C PRO A 199 -17.27 7.42 5.61
N VAL A 200 -18.51 7.65 6.04
CA VAL A 200 -19.65 6.73 5.84
C VAL A 200 -20.75 7.48 5.08
N HIS A 201 -21.10 6.95 3.91
CA HIS A 201 -22.22 7.39 3.10
C HIS A 201 -23.40 6.44 3.28
N ARG A 202 -24.61 6.98 3.21
CA ARG A 202 -25.85 6.20 3.17
C ARG A 202 -26.64 6.56 1.93
N CYS A 203 -27.20 5.53 1.29
CA CYS A 203 -28.01 5.71 0.10
C CYS A 203 -29.14 4.67 0.02
N ARG A 204 -30.11 4.96 -0.86
CA ARG A 204 -31.16 4.03 -1.23
C ARG A 204 -30.65 2.99 -2.24
N PRO A 205 -31.29 1.81 -2.35
CA PRO A 205 -30.88 0.75 -3.27
C PRO A 205 -30.80 1.20 -4.72
N GLU A 206 -31.72 2.05 -5.18
CA GLU A 206 -31.76 2.54 -6.56
C GLU A 206 -30.58 3.46 -6.87
N LEU A 207 -30.19 4.31 -5.91
CA LEU A 207 -29.00 5.15 -6.03
C LEU A 207 -27.74 4.30 -6.00
N PHE A 208 -27.72 3.25 -5.18
CA PHE A 208 -26.61 2.31 -5.14
C PHE A 208 -26.44 1.57 -6.47
N GLU A 209 -27.52 1.10 -7.11
CA GLU A 209 -27.44 0.54 -8.47
C GLU A 209 -26.83 1.54 -9.46
N SER A 210 -27.25 2.82 -9.40
CA SER A 210 -26.70 3.87 -10.27
C SER A 210 -25.20 4.08 -10.03
N ILE A 211 -24.75 4.15 -8.78
CA ILE A 211 -23.32 4.22 -8.41
C ILE A 211 -22.51 3.10 -9.07
N LEU A 212 -23.04 1.88 -9.05
CA LEU A 212 -22.37 0.70 -9.61
C LEU A 212 -22.29 0.76 -11.14
N LEU A 213 -23.37 1.20 -11.80
CA LEU A 213 -23.42 1.30 -13.26
C LEU A 213 -22.51 2.42 -13.80
N HIS A 214 -22.43 3.56 -13.10
CA HIS A 214 -21.51 4.65 -13.44
C HIS A 214 -20.05 4.37 -13.03
N GLY A 215 -19.83 3.39 -12.15
CA GLY A 215 -18.50 3.03 -11.65
C GLY A 215 -17.92 4.01 -10.64
N HIS A 216 -18.72 4.95 -10.12
CA HIS A 216 -18.28 6.01 -9.21
C HIS A 216 -19.40 6.45 -8.28
N VAL A 217 -19.03 6.84 -7.06
CA VAL A 217 -19.89 7.67 -6.20
C VAL A 217 -19.73 9.13 -6.67
N MET A 218 -20.86 9.81 -6.87
CA MET A 218 -20.92 11.11 -7.56
C MET A 218 -21.48 12.19 -6.64
N SER A 219 -20.98 13.42 -6.77
CA SER A 219 -21.60 14.60 -6.15
C SER A 219 -22.95 14.94 -6.79
N ARG A 220 -23.76 15.78 -6.13
CA ARG A 220 -25.02 16.26 -6.71
C ARG A 220 -24.80 17.03 -8.01
N ASP A 221 -23.80 17.90 -8.06
CA ASP A 221 -23.47 18.70 -9.24
C ASP A 221 -23.15 17.81 -10.45
N TYR A 222 -22.36 16.74 -10.22
CA TYR A 222 -22.07 15.77 -11.28
C TYR A 222 -23.33 15.04 -11.73
N MET A 223 -24.18 14.61 -10.79
CA MET A 223 -25.46 13.99 -11.13
C MET A 223 -26.31 14.92 -11.99
N ASP A 224 -26.40 16.22 -11.66
CA ASP A 224 -27.17 17.19 -12.44
C ASP A 224 -26.63 17.35 -13.88
N GLN A 225 -25.32 17.20 -14.10
CA GLN A 225 -24.71 17.21 -15.44
C GLN A 225 -25.07 15.99 -16.29
N LEU A 226 -25.42 14.85 -15.67
CA LEU A 226 -25.88 13.65 -16.40
C LEU A 226 -27.23 13.83 -17.12
N LYS A 227 -27.85 15.02 -17.06
CA LYS A 227 -29.02 15.37 -17.89
C LYS A 227 -28.62 15.64 -19.34
N ASP A 228 -27.37 16.04 -19.56
CA ASP A 228 -26.83 16.29 -20.89
C ASP A 228 -26.30 14.98 -21.50
N PRO A 229 -26.88 14.49 -22.60
CA PRO A 229 -26.42 13.25 -23.25
C PRO A 229 -24.97 13.35 -23.74
N VAL A 230 -24.45 14.54 -24.06
CA VAL A 230 -23.03 14.72 -24.46
C VAL A 230 -22.12 14.49 -23.26
N PHE A 231 -22.51 15.00 -22.08
CA PHE A 231 -21.80 14.76 -20.84
C PHE A 231 -21.84 13.28 -20.44
N VAL A 232 -23.00 12.62 -20.59
CA VAL A 232 -23.14 11.17 -20.33
C VAL A 232 -22.21 10.36 -21.23
N ALA A 233 -22.10 10.69 -22.53
CA ALA A 233 -21.16 10.05 -23.44
C ALA A 233 -19.71 10.20 -22.98
N THR A 234 -19.35 11.37 -22.45
CA THR A 234 -18.04 11.61 -21.84
C THR A 234 -17.82 10.74 -20.60
N SER A 235 -18.84 10.62 -19.73
CA SER A 235 -18.79 9.77 -18.54
C SER A 235 -18.66 8.28 -18.88
N VAL A 236 -19.30 7.80 -19.97
CA VAL A 236 -19.15 6.43 -20.46
C VAL A 236 -17.70 6.14 -20.81
N PHE A 237 -17.04 7.07 -21.51
CA PHE A 237 -15.65 6.92 -21.95
C PHE A 237 -14.67 6.82 -20.77
N GLN A 238 -15.04 7.34 -19.60
CA GLN A 238 -14.26 7.27 -18.35
C GLN A 238 -14.51 5.98 -17.56
N HIS A 239 -15.41 5.10 -18.00
CA HIS A 239 -15.72 3.86 -17.28
C HIS A 239 -14.54 2.87 -17.33
N ARG A 240 -14.24 2.22 -16.19
CA ARG A 240 -13.09 1.32 -16.03
C ARG A 240 -12.97 0.26 -17.13
N GLU A 241 -14.08 -0.39 -17.49
CA GLU A 241 -14.07 -1.44 -18.52
C GLU A 241 -13.68 -0.92 -19.91
N LEU A 242 -14.00 0.33 -20.24
CA LEU A 242 -13.58 0.95 -21.50
C LEU A 242 -12.10 1.35 -21.42
N HIS A 243 -11.66 1.85 -20.27
CA HIS A 243 -10.25 2.23 -20.05
C HIS A 243 -9.27 1.04 -20.13
N GLN A 244 -9.77 -0.19 -19.95
CA GLN A 244 -9.00 -1.43 -20.13
C GLN A 244 -8.79 -1.82 -21.60
N ILE A 245 -9.55 -1.24 -22.54
CA ILE A 245 -9.43 -1.52 -23.97
C ILE A 245 -8.25 -0.72 -24.55
N LYS A 246 -7.16 -1.42 -24.88
CA LYS A 246 -5.89 -0.79 -25.29
C LYS A 246 -6.05 0.16 -26.49
N TYR A 247 -6.78 -0.27 -27.52
CA TYR A 247 -6.95 0.51 -28.75
C TYR A 247 -7.73 1.81 -28.57
N LEU A 248 -8.58 1.93 -27.54
CA LEU A 248 -9.30 3.18 -27.26
C LEU A 248 -8.37 4.33 -26.81
N LYS A 249 -7.10 4.03 -26.52
CA LYS A 249 -6.06 5.03 -26.23
C LYS A 249 -5.46 5.64 -27.50
N GLU A 250 -5.64 5.01 -28.67
CA GLU A 250 -5.18 5.56 -29.93
C GLU A 250 -6.08 6.71 -30.39
N LYS A 251 -5.48 7.81 -30.84
CA LYS A 251 -6.19 9.07 -31.12
C LYS A 251 -7.40 8.91 -32.05
N GLN A 252 -7.23 8.16 -33.15
CA GLN A 252 -8.29 7.96 -34.14
C GLN A 252 -9.39 7.02 -33.63
N CYS A 253 -9.02 5.85 -33.09
CA CYS A 253 -9.97 4.90 -32.51
C CYS A 253 -10.77 5.54 -31.35
N SER A 254 -10.10 6.31 -30.49
CA SER A 254 -10.72 7.11 -29.43
C SER A 254 -11.78 8.07 -29.95
N LYS A 255 -11.48 8.78 -31.04
CA LYS A 255 -12.43 9.70 -31.68
C LYS A 255 -13.64 8.97 -32.23
N ASP A 256 -13.42 7.89 -32.98
CA ASP A 256 -14.51 7.10 -33.58
C ASP A 256 -15.39 6.44 -32.51
N ALA A 257 -14.79 5.95 -31.42
CA ALA A 257 -15.51 5.41 -30.27
C ALA A 257 -16.34 6.47 -29.55
N LYS A 258 -15.81 7.69 -29.37
CA LYS A 258 -16.56 8.81 -28.78
C LYS A 258 -17.78 9.18 -29.62
N GLU A 259 -17.63 9.28 -30.93
CA GLU A 259 -18.74 9.58 -31.85
C GLU A 259 -19.79 8.46 -31.82
N TYR A 260 -19.37 7.19 -31.80
CA TYR A 260 -20.26 6.04 -31.68
C TYR A 260 -21.05 6.02 -30.36
N ILE A 261 -20.34 6.17 -29.23
CA ILE A 261 -20.94 6.21 -27.89
C ILE A 261 -21.93 7.37 -27.80
N GLN A 262 -21.55 8.57 -28.26
CA GLN A 262 -22.42 9.74 -28.23
C GLN A 262 -23.71 9.50 -29.02
N ALA A 263 -23.61 8.89 -30.22
CA ALA A 263 -24.78 8.56 -31.01
C ALA A 263 -25.73 7.58 -30.30
N LEU A 264 -25.20 6.53 -29.66
CA LEU A 264 -25.99 5.57 -28.86
C LEU A 264 -26.66 6.23 -27.65
N VAL A 265 -25.93 7.08 -26.91
CA VAL A 265 -26.47 7.76 -25.73
C VAL A 265 -27.62 8.68 -26.11
N ILE A 266 -27.46 9.49 -27.17
CA ILE A 266 -28.52 10.38 -27.65
C ILE A 266 -29.76 9.55 -28.09
N GLU A 267 -29.54 8.41 -28.74
CA GLU A 267 -30.64 7.51 -29.14
C GLU A 267 -31.47 7.04 -27.93
N GLU A 268 -30.82 6.64 -26.83
CA GLU A 268 -31.51 6.21 -25.61
C GLU A 268 -32.27 7.37 -24.91
N PHE A 269 -31.70 8.57 -24.90
CA PHE A 269 -32.36 9.76 -24.33
C PHE A 269 -33.62 10.16 -25.11
N GLU A 270 -33.58 10.09 -26.44
CA GLU A 270 -34.73 10.35 -27.30
C GLU A 270 -35.85 9.31 -27.15
N LYS A 271 -35.48 8.02 -27.00
CA LYS A 271 -36.45 6.94 -26.72
C LYS A 271 -37.23 7.20 -25.43
N ALA A 272 -36.57 7.74 -24.41
CA ALA A 272 -37.19 8.05 -23.13
C ALA A 272 -38.02 9.34 -23.14
N HIS A 273 -37.69 10.33 -23.99
CA HIS A 273 -38.36 11.64 -24.04
C HIS A 273 -38.89 12.01 -25.46
N PRO A 274 -39.80 11.23 -26.05
CA PRO A 274 -40.21 11.40 -27.45
C PRO A 274 -40.98 12.70 -27.78
N LYS A 275 -41.40 13.47 -26.75
CA LYS A 275 -42.16 14.74 -26.89
C LYS A 275 -41.31 16.00 -26.69
N ASP A 276 -40.12 15.90 -26.09
CA ASP A 276 -39.16 17.00 -25.94
C ASP A 276 -38.16 16.98 -27.10
N ARG A 277 -38.62 17.23 -28.33
CA ARG A 277 -37.72 17.46 -29.48
C ARG A 277 -36.86 18.74 -29.31
N THR A 278 -37.00 19.43 -28.18
CA THR A 278 -36.30 20.64 -27.74
C THR A 278 -35.34 20.39 -26.56
N ILE A 279 -34.69 19.22 -26.49
CA ILE A 279 -33.41 19.10 -25.75
C ILE A 279 -32.37 20.14 -26.28
N ALA A 280 -32.62 20.71 -27.46
CA ALA A 280 -31.85 21.76 -28.13
C ALA A 280 -31.78 23.14 -27.45
N ASP A 281 -32.65 23.49 -26.49
CA ASP A 281 -32.66 24.86 -25.92
C ASP A 281 -31.81 25.05 -24.64
N THR A 282 -31.29 23.97 -24.04
CA THR A 282 -30.51 24.08 -22.78
C THR A 282 -29.02 23.79 -22.94
N THR A 283 -28.60 23.12 -24.01
CA THR A 283 -27.19 22.97 -24.37
C THR A 283 -26.78 24.16 -25.24
N LYS A 284 -25.74 24.91 -24.85
CA LYS A 284 -25.01 25.86 -25.72
C LYS A 284 -24.25 25.11 -26.84
N LEU A 285 -24.93 24.20 -27.53
CA LEU A 285 -24.42 23.59 -28.75
C LEU A 285 -24.55 24.63 -29.86
N ASP A 286 -23.43 24.88 -30.54
CA ASP A 286 -23.44 25.65 -31.78
C ASP A 286 -24.45 25.00 -32.75
N LYS A 287 -25.43 25.78 -33.24
CA LYS A 287 -26.59 25.27 -34.02
C LYS A 287 -26.18 24.40 -35.21
N LYS A 288 -24.94 24.56 -35.71
CA LYS A 288 -24.34 23.75 -36.79
C LYS A 288 -24.12 22.27 -36.45
N SER A 289 -23.93 21.89 -35.18
CA SER A 289 -23.66 20.49 -34.81
C SER A 289 -24.94 19.64 -34.72
N TYR A 290 -26.11 20.26 -34.51
CA TYR A 290 -27.38 19.56 -34.31
C TYR A 290 -28.12 19.28 -35.65
N GLU A 291 -27.99 20.16 -36.64
CA GLU A 291 -28.57 19.96 -37.98
C GLU A 291 -27.99 18.74 -38.73
N ALA A 292 -26.85 18.21 -38.28
CA ALA A 292 -26.24 16.98 -38.80
C ALA A 292 -26.85 15.67 -38.25
N TYR A 293 -27.76 15.71 -37.27
CA TYR A 293 -28.28 14.53 -36.58
C TYR A 293 -29.81 14.38 -36.72
N ASN A 294 -30.31 14.16 -37.94
CA ASN A 294 -31.65 13.57 -38.09
C ASN A 294 -31.61 12.06 -37.80
N SER A 295 -32.73 11.45 -37.38
CA SER A 295 -32.78 10.03 -36.95
C SER A 295 -32.28 9.03 -38.01
N LYS A 296 -32.44 9.36 -39.29
CA LYS A 296 -31.98 8.55 -40.42
C LYS A 296 -30.46 8.62 -40.58
N SER A 297 -29.88 9.81 -40.49
CA SER A 297 -28.42 10.06 -40.55
C SER A 297 -27.68 9.50 -39.34
N ARG A 298 -28.29 9.52 -38.14
CA ARG A 298 -27.67 8.93 -36.94
C ARG A 298 -27.60 7.40 -36.99
N ASN A 299 -28.66 6.72 -37.46
CA ASN A 299 -28.63 5.26 -37.60
C ASN A 299 -27.56 4.81 -38.60
N GLU A 300 -27.32 5.62 -39.63
CA GLU A 300 -26.22 5.42 -40.58
C GLU A 300 -24.86 5.67 -39.92
N LEU A 301 -24.72 6.73 -39.11
CA LEU A 301 -23.51 6.99 -38.31
C LEU A 301 -23.19 5.83 -37.35
N ILE A 302 -24.17 5.35 -36.58
CA ILE A 302 -24.00 4.22 -35.65
C ILE A 302 -23.49 3.00 -36.40
N LYS A 303 -24.12 2.63 -37.53
CA LYS A 303 -23.68 1.50 -38.36
C LYS A 303 -22.28 1.69 -38.92
N ASN A 304 -21.99 2.87 -39.47
CA ASN A 304 -20.68 3.15 -40.08
C ASN A 304 -19.56 3.09 -39.04
N LYS A 305 -19.77 3.68 -37.85
CA LYS A 305 -18.79 3.64 -36.76
C LYS A 305 -18.68 2.25 -36.12
N GLU A 306 -19.77 1.51 -36.01
CA GLU A 306 -19.74 0.11 -35.54
C GLU A 306 -18.89 -0.78 -36.45
N VAL A 307 -18.99 -0.60 -37.78
CA VAL A 307 -18.13 -1.30 -38.76
C VAL A 307 -16.66 -0.92 -38.56
N LEU A 308 -16.35 0.38 -38.55
CA LEU A 308 -14.96 0.86 -38.38
C LEU A 308 -14.33 0.39 -37.08
N LEU A 309 -15.07 0.43 -35.98
CA LEU A 309 -14.58 -0.02 -34.67
C LEU A 309 -14.45 -1.54 -34.63
N SER A 310 -15.31 -2.30 -35.31
CA SER A 310 -15.24 -3.77 -35.36
C SER A 310 -14.04 -4.30 -36.15
N ASP A 311 -13.44 -3.48 -37.01
CA ASP A 311 -12.18 -3.81 -37.71
C ASP A 311 -10.96 -3.71 -36.77
N ILE A 312 -11.06 -2.97 -35.66
CA ILE A 312 -9.96 -2.70 -34.71
C ILE A 312 -10.17 -3.46 -33.39
N LEU A 313 -11.39 -3.44 -32.87
CA LEU A 313 -11.76 -4.01 -31.57
C LEU A 313 -12.21 -5.47 -31.72
N SER A 314 -11.88 -6.30 -30.75
CA SER A 314 -12.46 -7.64 -30.67
C SER A 314 -13.98 -7.59 -30.47
N LYS A 315 -14.70 -8.66 -30.83
CA LYS A 315 -16.15 -8.77 -30.64
C LYS A 315 -16.58 -8.51 -29.18
N SER A 316 -15.79 -8.98 -28.21
CA SER A 316 -16.03 -8.75 -26.78
C SER A 316 -15.85 -7.29 -26.39
N GLU A 317 -14.80 -6.62 -26.88
CA GLU A 317 -14.52 -5.21 -26.58
C GLU A 317 -15.58 -4.30 -27.19
N MET A 318 -15.98 -4.56 -28.44
CA MET A 318 -17.06 -3.83 -29.10
C MET A 318 -18.38 -3.98 -28.34
N GLN A 319 -18.68 -5.19 -27.86
CA GLN A 319 -19.86 -5.45 -27.04
C GLN A 319 -19.81 -4.69 -25.71
N ILE A 320 -18.63 -4.58 -25.06
CA ILE A 320 -18.44 -3.79 -23.84
C ILE A 320 -18.77 -2.32 -24.11
N VAL A 321 -18.18 -1.72 -25.17
CA VAL A 321 -18.43 -0.31 -25.56
C VAL A 321 -19.92 -0.05 -25.74
N LYS A 322 -20.59 -0.87 -26.55
CA LYS A 322 -22.03 -0.75 -26.82
C LYS A 322 -22.89 -0.91 -25.57
N THR A 323 -22.60 -1.96 -24.78
CA THR A 323 -23.37 -2.28 -23.58
C THR A 323 -23.25 -1.18 -22.55
N LYS A 324 -22.05 -0.64 -22.31
CA LYS A 324 -21.85 0.43 -21.34
C LYS A 324 -22.42 1.77 -21.77
N ALA A 325 -22.37 2.11 -23.06
CA ALA A 325 -23.06 3.29 -23.57
C ALA A 325 -24.57 3.26 -23.25
N ILE A 326 -25.22 2.12 -23.53
CA ILE A 326 -26.66 1.94 -23.28
C ILE A 326 -26.97 1.92 -21.78
N GLU A 327 -26.23 1.12 -20.98
CA GLU A 327 -26.46 0.99 -19.54
C GLU A 327 -26.34 2.31 -18.79
N ILE A 328 -25.27 3.06 -19.06
CA ILE A 328 -25.00 4.33 -18.38
C ILE A 328 -26.00 5.39 -18.83
N ALA A 329 -26.42 5.39 -20.10
CA ALA A 329 -27.49 6.26 -20.58
C ALA A 329 -28.81 5.97 -19.84
N GLN A 330 -29.23 4.70 -19.78
CA GLN A 330 -30.44 4.27 -19.08
C GLN A 330 -30.36 4.56 -17.57
N ALA A 331 -29.20 4.35 -16.95
CA ALA A 331 -28.95 4.69 -15.55
C ALA A 331 -29.10 6.20 -15.30
N SER A 332 -28.55 7.03 -16.20
CA SER A 332 -28.66 8.49 -16.14
C SER A 332 -30.12 8.94 -16.24
N ILE A 333 -30.87 8.40 -17.21
CA ILE A 333 -32.31 8.67 -17.39
C ILE A 333 -33.10 8.29 -16.13
N LYS A 334 -32.86 7.09 -15.59
CA LYS A 334 -33.53 6.59 -14.37
C LYS A 334 -33.22 7.46 -13.15
N LEU A 335 -31.98 7.93 -13.02
CA LEU A 335 -31.54 8.80 -11.92
C LEU A 335 -32.29 10.14 -11.93
N HIS A 336 -32.58 10.70 -13.11
CA HIS A 336 -33.32 11.96 -13.24
C HIS A 336 -34.82 11.82 -13.04
N ALA A 337 -35.39 10.68 -13.42
CA ALA A 337 -36.81 10.40 -13.17
C ALA A 337 -37.11 10.26 -11.67
N ASN A 338 -36.12 9.86 -10.86
CA ASN A 338 -36.23 9.69 -9.41
C ASN A 338 -35.08 10.41 -8.69
N PRO A 339 -35.10 11.75 -8.61
CA PRO A 339 -34.01 12.50 -8.00
C PRO A 339 -33.92 12.16 -6.51
N ALA A 340 -32.87 11.42 -6.13
CA ALA A 340 -32.48 11.20 -4.74
C ALA A 340 -31.22 12.02 -4.41
N GLY A 341 -31.01 12.32 -3.12
CA GLY A 341 -29.82 13.02 -2.63
C GLY A 341 -30.05 14.49 -2.23
N ILE A 342 -28.96 15.14 -1.86
CA ILE A 342 -28.93 16.54 -1.39
C ILE A 342 -29.14 17.46 -2.59
N GLY A 343 -30.33 18.07 -2.69
CA GLY A 343 -30.71 19.04 -3.74
C GLY A 343 -31.28 20.33 -3.16
N HIS A 344 -30.94 20.62 -1.90
CA HIS A 344 -31.45 21.77 -1.18
C HIS A 344 -30.76 23.04 -1.70
N PRO A 345 -31.48 24.13 -2.04
CA PRO A 345 -30.88 25.33 -2.65
C PRO A 345 -29.65 25.91 -1.93
N PRO A 346 -29.60 25.93 -0.57
CA PRO A 346 -28.41 26.30 0.19
C PRO A 346 -27.12 25.55 -0.15
N ASP A 347 -27.17 24.29 -0.59
CA ASP A 347 -25.95 23.53 -0.89
C ASP A 347 -25.20 24.08 -2.10
N LYS A 348 -25.93 24.67 -3.06
CA LYS A 348 -25.31 25.38 -4.20
C LYS A 348 -24.58 26.64 -3.75
N GLU A 349 -25.15 27.37 -2.79
CA GLU A 349 -24.54 28.58 -2.23
C GLU A 349 -23.33 28.27 -1.33
N LEU A 350 -23.39 27.15 -0.60
CA LEU A 350 -22.29 26.64 0.23
C LEU A 350 -21.19 25.93 -0.59
N GLY A 351 -21.49 25.59 -1.85
CA GLY A 351 -20.63 24.81 -2.74
C GLY A 351 -20.54 23.32 -2.39
N THR A 352 -21.30 22.84 -1.40
CA THR A 352 -21.29 21.44 -0.94
C THR A 352 -21.89 20.48 -1.97
N ASN A 353 -22.72 20.99 -2.90
CA ASN A 353 -23.24 20.20 -4.02
C ASN A 353 -22.15 19.66 -4.95
N ARG A 354 -20.95 20.25 -4.95
CA ARG A 354 -19.79 19.81 -5.74
C ARG A 354 -18.99 18.68 -5.08
N ASN A 355 -19.35 18.28 -3.86
CA ASN A 355 -18.68 17.23 -3.11
C ASN A 355 -19.61 16.02 -2.92
N VAL A 356 -19.03 14.84 -2.70
CA VAL A 356 -19.78 13.70 -2.17
C VAL A 356 -19.94 13.87 -0.66
N PHE A 357 -21.19 13.94 -0.20
CA PHE A 357 -21.51 14.09 1.22
C PHE A 357 -21.37 12.77 1.99
N THR A 358 -20.75 12.85 3.17
CA THR A 358 -20.60 11.73 4.11
C THR A 358 -20.60 12.22 5.55
N ILE A 359 -20.83 11.31 6.49
CA ILE A 359 -20.51 11.53 7.90
C ILE A 359 -19.15 10.93 8.20
N LEU A 360 -18.30 11.65 8.93
CA LEU A 360 -17.02 11.10 9.38
C LEU A 360 -17.24 10.29 10.66
N GLY A 361 -17.23 8.95 10.55
CA GLY A 361 -17.64 8.04 11.62
C GLY A 361 -19.04 7.45 11.37
N PRO A 362 -19.65 6.80 12.38
CA PRO A 362 -20.92 6.11 12.18
C PRO A 362 -22.05 7.05 11.76
N HIS A 363 -22.76 6.68 10.71
CA HIS A 363 -23.80 7.50 10.11
C HIS A 363 -25.20 7.09 10.59
N LEU A 364 -25.79 7.89 11.47
CA LEU A 364 -27.11 7.65 12.08
C LEU A 364 -28.32 8.18 11.26
N GLY A 365 -28.06 8.80 10.11
CA GLY A 365 -29.09 9.44 9.28
C GLY A 365 -29.87 8.43 8.46
N HIS A 366 -30.79 7.70 9.11
CA HIS A 366 -31.55 6.61 8.50
C HIS A 366 -32.44 7.04 7.34
N TYR A 367 -32.85 8.30 7.32
CA TYR A 367 -33.61 8.92 6.25
C TYR A 367 -32.82 9.10 4.92
N TYR A 368 -31.52 8.81 4.88
CA TYR A 368 -30.74 8.75 3.63
C TYR A 368 -30.78 7.37 2.94
N GLY A 369 -31.21 6.33 3.65
CA GLY A 369 -31.34 4.97 3.13
C GLY A 369 -30.58 3.93 3.94
N ASP A 370 -30.78 2.67 3.56
CA ASP A 370 -30.36 1.50 4.34
C ASP A 370 -29.12 0.78 3.75
N VAL A 371 -28.52 1.33 2.70
CA VAL A 371 -27.21 0.87 2.20
C VAL A 371 -26.13 1.75 2.80
N PHE A 372 -25.19 1.16 3.54
CA PHE A 372 -24.03 1.87 4.08
C PHE A 372 -22.81 1.62 3.22
N ILE A 373 -22.16 2.68 2.77
CA ILE A 373 -20.89 2.65 2.05
C ILE A 373 -19.84 3.28 2.96
N VAL A 374 -18.85 2.49 3.37
CA VAL A 374 -17.70 2.95 4.15
C VAL A 374 -16.53 3.14 3.19
N PHE A 375 -15.98 4.34 3.15
CA PHE A 375 -14.81 4.65 2.33
C PHE A 375 -13.51 4.35 3.06
N LYS A 376 -12.46 4.09 2.28
CA LYS A 376 -11.07 4.09 2.72
C LYS A 376 -10.71 5.44 3.37
N ARG A 377 -9.88 5.43 4.41
CA ARG A 377 -9.52 6.65 5.18
C ARG A 377 -8.76 7.66 4.32
N GLU A 378 -7.97 7.13 3.39
CA GLU A 378 -7.07 7.81 2.47
C GLU A 378 -7.78 8.90 1.64
N ILE A 379 -9.07 8.75 1.34
CA ILE A 379 -9.82 9.73 0.55
C ILE A 379 -9.91 11.10 1.26
N LEU A 380 -9.80 11.15 2.59
CA LEU A 380 -9.79 12.40 3.36
C LEU A 380 -8.49 13.21 3.20
N HIS A 381 -7.45 12.58 2.67
CA HIS A 381 -6.15 13.20 2.41
C HIS A 381 -6.03 13.72 0.97
N HIS A 382 -7.06 13.52 0.14
CA HIS A 382 -7.14 14.08 -1.20
C HIS A 382 -7.31 15.61 -1.15
N PRO A 383 -6.64 16.41 -2.01
CA PRO A 383 -6.70 17.88 -1.98
C PRO A 383 -8.11 18.49 -2.06
N ASP A 384 -9.07 17.80 -2.69
CA ASP A 384 -10.48 18.22 -2.79
C ASP A 384 -11.37 17.78 -1.62
N ALA A 385 -10.85 16.95 -0.71
CA ALA A 385 -11.59 16.55 0.48
C ALA A 385 -11.54 17.66 1.53
N ASN A 386 -12.57 17.79 2.35
CA ASN A 386 -12.54 18.58 3.58
C ASN A 386 -13.60 18.03 4.53
N PHE A 387 -13.62 18.53 5.75
CA PHE A 387 -14.71 18.25 6.66
C PHE A 387 -14.97 19.45 7.56
N SER A 388 -16.18 19.49 8.12
CA SER A 388 -16.59 20.49 9.07
C SER A 388 -17.23 19.81 10.27
N ILE A 389 -17.07 20.45 11.43
CA ILE A 389 -17.54 19.92 12.72
C ILE A 389 -19.05 19.70 12.80
N GLN A 390 -19.81 20.23 11.85
CA GLN A 390 -21.25 20.07 11.74
C GLN A 390 -21.70 20.29 10.30
N ALA A 391 -22.90 19.84 9.93
CA ALA A 391 -23.51 20.08 8.64
C ALA A 391 -23.44 21.56 8.18
N ALA A 392 -23.05 21.79 6.93
CA ALA A 392 -22.90 23.08 6.30
C ALA A 392 -24.21 23.90 6.32
N THR A 393 -25.34 23.23 6.14
CA THR A 393 -26.69 23.84 6.22
C THR A 393 -27.00 24.39 7.62
N SER A 394 -26.36 23.86 8.68
CA SER A 394 -26.46 24.39 10.05
C SER A 394 -25.79 25.77 10.18
N TYR A 395 -24.75 26.05 9.39
CA TYR A 395 -24.15 27.38 9.33
C TYR A 395 -25.07 28.36 8.63
N ALA A 396 -25.56 28.02 7.43
CA ALA A 396 -26.43 28.90 6.65
C ALA A 396 -27.70 29.31 7.42
N SER A 397 -28.29 28.39 8.17
CA SER A 397 -29.46 28.63 9.04
C SER A 397 -29.14 29.35 10.36
N GLY A 398 -27.86 29.42 10.76
CA GLY A 398 -27.43 29.95 12.05
C GLY A 398 -27.62 29.00 13.23
N ASN A 399 -28.12 27.78 13.00
CA ASN A 399 -28.33 26.79 14.05
C ASN A 399 -27.02 26.31 14.69
N CYS A 400 -25.91 26.32 13.93
CA CYS A 400 -24.59 25.94 14.40
C CYS A 400 -24.15 26.76 15.62
N PHE A 401 -24.43 28.06 15.65
CA PHE A 401 -24.08 28.96 16.76
C PHE A 401 -24.86 28.66 18.06
N LYS A 402 -26.05 28.05 17.95
CA LYS A 402 -26.82 27.61 19.12
C LYS A 402 -26.24 26.32 19.71
N LEU A 403 -25.83 25.41 18.84
CA LEU A 403 -25.28 24.10 19.21
C LEU A 403 -23.81 24.18 19.64
N ARG A 404 -23.10 25.25 19.23
CA ARG A 404 -21.69 25.50 19.54
C ARG A 404 -21.49 26.93 20.02
N PRO A 405 -21.75 27.22 21.31
CA PRO A 405 -21.70 28.59 21.83
C PRO A 405 -20.34 29.28 21.72
N TRP A 406 -19.24 28.52 21.61
CA TRP A 406 -17.89 29.07 21.38
C TRP A 406 -17.70 29.66 19.97
N LEU A 407 -18.64 29.45 19.05
CA LEU A 407 -18.68 30.18 17.78
C LEU A 407 -19.15 31.63 17.94
N GLY A 408 -19.68 31.98 19.12
CA GLY A 408 -20.18 33.32 19.43
C GLY A 408 -21.63 33.52 19.00
N SER A 409 -22.03 34.79 18.91
CA SER A 409 -23.38 35.15 18.47
C SER A 409 -23.57 34.86 16.97
N PRO A 410 -24.78 34.45 16.55
CA PRO A 410 -25.07 34.24 15.14
C PRO A 410 -24.78 35.50 14.31
N LEU A 411 -24.08 35.34 13.18
CA LEU A 411 -23.85 36.42 12.22
C LEU A 411 -25.18 36.81 11.56
N ALA A 412 -25.37 38.10 11.31
CA ALA A 412 -26.65 38.66 10.89
C ALA A 412 -27.08 38.17 9.49
N SER A 413 -26.17 38.21 8.52
CA SER A 413 -26.46 37.83 7.13
C SER A 413 -26.15 36.36 6.82
N LYS A 414 -26.84 35.79 5.82
CA LYS A 414 -26.59 34.41 5.35
C LYS A 414 -25.20 34.30 4.72
N GLU A 415 -24.79 35.33 4.00
CA GLU A 415 -23.53 35.44 3.29
C GLU A 415 -22.33 35.42 4.26
N GLU A 416 -22.42 36.14 5.39
CA GLU A 416 -21.40 36.08 6.44
C GLU A 416 -21.32 34.69 7.08
N ARG A 417 -22.47 34.03 7.29
CA ARG A 417 -22.50 32.66 7.81
C ARG A 417 -21.89 31.65 6.83
N ILE A 418 -22.12 31.79 5.52
CA ILE A 418 -21.47 30.98 4.48
C ILE A 418 -19.96 31.23 4.48
N LYS A 419 -19.52 32.49 4.52
CA LYS A 419 -18.08 32.81 4.64
C LYS A 419 -17.46 32.20 5.90
N PHE A 420 -18.19 32.20 7.02
CA PHE A 420 -17.74 31.57 8.25
C PHE A 420 -17.63 30.04 8.12
N PHE A 421 -18.56 29.39 7.42
CA PHE A 421 -18.46 27.96 7.11
C PHE A 421 -17.14 27.62 6.41
N HIS A 422 -16.76 28.35 5.36
CA HIS A 422 -15.47 28.13 4.68
C HIS A 422 -14.26 28.37 5.60
N LYS A 423 -14.37 29.30 6.55
CA LYS A 423 -13.38 29.58 7.61
C LYS A 423 -13.39 28.57 8.78
N SER A 424 -14.24 27.55 8.71
CA SER A 424 -14.36 26.50 9.73
C SER A 424 -13.95 25.11 9.23
N LYS A 425 -13.66 24.99 7.93
CA LYS A 425 -13.29 23.71 7.30
C LYS A 425 -11.92 23.24 7.78
N LEU A 426 -11.81 21.95 8.04
CA LEU A 426 -10.58 21.23 8.36
C LEU A 426 -10.26 20.23 7.24
N HIS A 427 -9.02 19.76 7.18
CA HIS A 427 -8.54 18.86 6.14
C HIS A 427 -7.51 17.87 6.72
N ALA A 428 -7.63 16.58 6.42
CA ALA A 428 -6.82 15.54 7.08
C ALA A 428 -5.34 15.55 6.65
N ALA A 429 -5.02 16.09 5.48
CA ALA A 429 -3.64 16.36 5.06
C ALA A 429 -2.91 17.45 5.85
N ILE A 430 -3.59 18.22 6.71
CA ILE A 430 -3.01 19.34 7.44
C ILE A 430 -2.61 18.87 8.84
N PRO A 431 -1.32 18.91 9.22
CA PRO A 431 -0.89 18.47 10.55
C PRO A 431 -1.64 19.17 11.69
N GLY A 432 -2.14 18.37 12.64
CA GLY A 432 -2.86 18.86 13.83
C GLY A 432 -4.38 18.98 13.65
N TYR A 433 -4.93 18.60 12.50
CA TYR A 433 -6.39 18.53 12.30
C TYR A 433 -7.07 17.69 13.38
N GLU A 434 -6.41 16.63 13.84
CA GLU A 434 -6.89 15.70 14.85
C GLU A 434 -7.04 16.37 16.21
N TYR A 435 -6.13 17.28 16.55
CA TYR A 435 -6.18 18.04 17.80
C TYR A 435 -7.36 19.02 17.78
N ALA A 436 -7.53 19.78 16.71
CA ALA A 436 -8.65 20.72 16.59
C ALA A 436 -10.00 20.00 16.59
N THR A 437 -10.09 18.87 15.89
CA THR A 437 -11.29 18.02 15.87
C THR A 437 -11.59 17.45 17.26
N ALA A 438 -10.59 16.94 17.97
CA ALA A 438 -10.76 16.40 19.31
C ALA A 438 -11.24 17.45 20.29
N LEU A 439 -10.63 18.64 20.27
CA LEU A 439 -10.99 19.74 21.15
C LEU A 439 -12.45 20.18 20.95
N GLU A 440 -12.89 20.26 19.71
CA GLU A 440 -14.29 20.53 19.35
C GLU A 440 -15.26 19.45 19.84
N LEU A 441 -14.90 18.17 19.73
CA LEU A 441 -15.74 17.08 20.22
C LEU A 441 -15.82 17.04 21.75
N ILE A 442 -14.69 17.24 22.45
CA ILE A 442 -14.66 17.33 23.91
C ILE A 442 -15.55 18.48 24.38
N ALA A 443 -15.41 19.66 23.76
CA ALA A 443 -16.20 20.83 24.14
C ALA A 443 -17.70 20.61 23.93
N LEU A 444 -18.06 20.00 22.80
CA LEU A 444 -19.43 19.62 22.50
C LEU A 444 -20.01 18.62 23.49
N THR A 445 -19.29 17.53 23.76
CA THR A 445 -19.73 16.52 24.71
C THR A 445 -19.88 17.10 26.12
N SER A 446 -18.97 17.97 26.54
CA SER A 446 -19.02 18.64 27.84
C SER A 446 -20.20 19.59 27.97
N PHE A 447 -20.48 20.37 26.92
CA PHE A 447 -21.62 21.29 26.86
C PHE A 447 -22.95 20.54 26.94
N GLU A 448 -23.15 19.53 26.08
CA GLU A 448 -24.38 18.73 26.02
C GLU A 448 -24.63 17.95 27.32
N SER A 449 -23.56 17.38 27.89
CA SER A 449 -23.63 16.64 29.15
C SER A 449 -23.69 17.55 30.39
N LYS A 450 -23.64 18.88 30.20
CA LYS A 450 -23.59 19.89 31.28
C LYS A 450 -22.46 19.66 32.30
N LYS A 451 -21.35 19.03 31.87
CA LYS A 451 -20.22 18.69 32.75
C LYS A 451 -19.33 19.90 33.06
N LYS A 452 -19.24 20.88 32.15
CA LYS A 452 -18.35 22.05 32.27
C LYS A 452 -16.88 21.67 32.58
N SER A 453 -16.41 20.61 31.95
CA SER A 453 -15.05 20.08 32.10
C SER A 453 -14.47 19.68 30.75
N MET A 454 -13.18 19.92 30.53
CA MET A 454 -12.44 19.40 29.38
C MET A 454 -11.92 17.98 29.62
N ASN A 455 -12.03 17.46 30.85
CA ASN A 455 -11.66 16.09 31.19
C ASN A 455 -12.77 15.11 30.78
N ILE A 456 -12.87 14.86 29.48
CA ILE A 456 -13.86 13.96 28.87
C ILE A 456 -13.11 12.79 28.23
N ASP A 457 -13.49 11.57 28.60
CA ASP A 457 -12.94 10.34 28.03
C ASP A 457 -13.58 9.98 26.68
N LEU A 458 -12.92 9.08 25.92
CA LEU A 458 -13.42 8.63 24.62
C LEU A 458 -14.80 7.96 24.74
N ALA A 459 -15.04 7.15 25.77
CA ALA A 459 -16.31 6.46 25.98
C ALA A 459 -17.49 7.43 26.11
N THR A 460 -17.31 8.56 26.81
CA THR A 460 -18.33 9.60 26.94
C THR A 460 -18.55 10.33 25.61
N ILE A 461 -17.49 10.61 24.85
CA ILE A 461 -17.60 11.19 23.50
C ILE A 461 -18.44 10.28 22.60
N LEU A 462 -18.11 8.99 22.55
CA LEU A 462 -18.83 8.02 21.71
C LEU A 462 -20.30 7.88 22.11
N LYS A 463 -20.59 7.84 23.42
CA LYS A 463 -21.97 7.82 23.92
C LYS A 463 -22.74 9.07 23.49
N CYS A 464 -22.13 10.25 23.60
CA CYS A 464 -22.74 11.50 23.15
C CYS A 464 -22.94 11.52 21.63
N TRP A 465 -21.96 11.04 20.87
CA TRP A 465 -22.02 10.96 19.42
C TRP A 465 -23.16 10.06 18.93
N LEU A 466 -23.26 8.86 19.51
CA LEU A 466 -24.28 7.87 19.12
C LEU A 466 -25.72 8.29 19.46
N ALA A 467 -25.89 9.35 20.26
CA ALA A 467 -27.18 9.93 20.58
C ALA A 467 -27.59 11.10 19.66
N ARG A 468 -26.75 11.50 18.69
CA ARG A 468 -26.95 12.70 17.86
C ARG A 468 -27.40 12.38 16.44
N ASP A 469 -28.23 13.26 15.89
CA ASP A 469 -28.55 13.24 14.47
C ASP A 469 -27.30 13.44 13.61
N ALA A 470 -27.29 12.86 12.41
CA ALA A 470 -26.15 12.96 11.50
C ALA A 470 -25.77 14.41 11.16
N HIS A 471 -26.72 15.34 11.04
CA HIS A 471 -26.44 16.76 10.78
C HIS A 471 -25.80 17.49 11.97
N GLN A 472 -25.77 16.87 13.14
CA GLN A 472 -25.18 17.40 14.36
C GLN A 472 -23.82 16.77 14.68
N SER A 473 -23.34 15.89 13.81
CA SER A 473 -22.04 15.21 13.86
C SER A 473 -21.07 15.82 12.84
N ILE A 474 -19.87 15.25 12.68
CA ILE A 474 -18.88 15.75 11.70
C ILE A 474 -19.33 15.40 10.28
N GLU A 475 -19.49 16.43 9.45
CA GLU A 475 -19.82 16.31 8.03
C GLU A 475 -18.54 16.35 7.20
N ALA A 476 -18.33 15.33 6.37
CA ALA A 476 -17.20 15.25 5.45
C ALA A 476 -17.65 15.44 4.01
N HIS A 477 -16.91 16.30 3.30
CA HIS A 477 -17.09 16.65 1.91
C HIS A 477 -15.95 16.02 1.11
N LEU A 478 -16.26 14.92 0.42
CA LEU A 478 -15.28 14.17 -0.35
C LEU A 478 -15.21 14.68 -1.81
N PRO A 479 -14.19 14.29 -2.60
CA PRO A 479 -14.05 14.72 -3.99
C PRO A 479 -15.30 14.46 -4.84
N GLN A 480 -15.44 15.23 -5.93
CA GLN A 480 -16.66 15.24 -6.76
C GLN A 480 -17.05 13.86 -7.32
N LEU A 481 -16.03 13.03 -7.59
CA LEU A 481 -16.13 11.69 -8.16
C LEU A 481 -15.19 10.76 -7.41
N ILE A 482 -15.73 9.68 -6.86
CA ILE A 482 -14.96 8.70 -6.09
C ILE A 482 -15.11 7.34 -6.78
N PRO A 483 -14.04 6.74 -7.33
CA PRO A 483 -14.13 5.43 -7.95
C PRO A 483 -14.43 4.33 -6.93
N LEU A 484 -15.03 3.23 -7.39
CA LEU A 484 -15.50 2.15 -6.50
C LEU A 484 -14.41 1.48 -5.66
N ASP A 485 -13.14 1.60 -6.06
CA ASP A 485 -12.01 1.01 -5.34
C ASP A 485 -11.68 1.73 -4.03
N TYR A 486 -12.14 2.98 -3.85
CA TYR A 486 -12.10 3.68 -2.56
C TYR A 486 -13.19 3.22 -1.58
N ILE A 487 -14.09 2.33 -2.00
CA ILE A 487 -15.05 1.70 -1.09
C ILE A 487 -14.34 0.56 -0.35
N ASP A 488 -14.25 0.71 0.96
CA ASP A 488 -13.66 -0.27 1.86
C ASP A 488 -14.67 -1.36 2.24
N ARG A 489 -15.88 -0.96 2.62
CA ARG A 489 -16.96 -1.89 3.00
C ARG A 489 -18.33 -1.39 2.54
N ILE A 490 -19.20 -2.34 2.23
CA ILE A 490 -20.63 -2.09 2.00
C ILE A 490 -21.42 -2.95 2.98
N TYR A 491 -22.39 -2.36 3.68
CA TYR A 491 -23.36 -3.10 4.49
C TYR A 491 -24.74 -2.98 3.86
N MET A 492 -25.42 -4.12 3.77
CA MET A 492 -26.74 -4.23 3.17
C MET A 492 -27.50 -5.40 3.79
N SER A 493 -28.83 -5.29 3.94
CA SER A 493 -29.66 -6.44 4.32
C SER A 493 -29.84 -7.39 3.13
N GLN A 494 -30.02 -8.69 3.41
CA GLN A 494 -30.19 -9.69 2.35
C GLN A 494 -31.39 -9.38 1.46
N ASN A 495 -32.50 -8.95 2.05
CA ASN A 495 -33.71 -8.61 1.30
C ASN A 495 -33.53 -7.37 0.39
N ILE A 496 -32.70 -6.38 0.76
CA ILE A 496 -32.35 -5.28 -0.16
C ILE A 496 -31.47 -5.79 -1.29
N PHE A 497 -30.48 -6.63 -0.99
CA PHE A 497 -29.61 -7.19 -2.00
C PHE A 497 -30.39 -7.96 -3.06
N ASP A 498 -31.40 -8.73 -2.63
CA ASP A 498 -32.26 -9.53 -3.51
C ASP A 498 -33.20 -8.68 -4.39
N LEU A 499 -33.43 -7.40 -4.06
CA LEU A 499 -34.16 -6.46 -4.92
C LEU A 499 -33.32 -5.91 -6.06
N LEU A 500 -31.99 -5.89 -5.91
CA LEU A 500 -31.10 -5.41 -6.97
C LEU A 500 -31.22 -6.34 -8.18
N ASN A 501 -31.11 -5.80 -9.39
CA ASN A 501 -31.15 -6.63 -10.59
C ASN A 501 -30.02 -7.68 -10.61
N SER A 502 -30.25 -8.82 -11.30
CA SER A 502 -29.36 -9.99 -11.28
C SER A 502 -27.92 -9.66 -11.67
N ARG A 503 -27.75 -8.82 -12.69
CA ARG A 503 -26.43 -8.38 -13.17
C ARG A 503 -25.70 -7.51 -12.14
N THR A 504 -26.42 -6.65 -11.44
CA THR A 504 -25.86 -5.83 -10.36
C THR A 504 -25.39 -6.70 -9.20
N ARG A 505 -26.17 -7.72 -8.82
CA ARG A 505 -25.76 -8.69 -7.79
C ARG A 505 -24.48 -9.44 -8.18
N GLU A 506 -24.38 -9.87 -9.44
CA GLU A 506 -23.16 -10.51 -9.97
C GLU A 506 -21.96 -9.55 -9.92
N PHE A 507 -22.13 -8.33 -10.43
CA PHE A 507 -21.09 -7.30 -10.41
C PHE A 507 -20.59 -7.01 -8.99
N ILE A 508 -21.50 -6.89 -8.02
CA ILE A 508 -21.16 -6.66 -6.61
C ILE A 508 -20.31 -7.80 -6.05
N ASN A 509 -20.74 -9.05 -6.25
CA ASN A 509 -20.02 -10.21 -5.74
C ASN A 509 -18.61 -10.32 -6.36
N THR A 510 -18.47 -9.98 -7.64
CA THR A 510 -17.18 -10.02 -8.35
C THR A 510 -16.26 -8.86 -7.95
N THR A 511 -16.79 -7.64 -7.82
CA THR A 511 -16.01 -6.42 -7.59
C THR A 511 -15.62 -6.24 -6.13
N PHE A 512 -16.58 -6.44 -5.21
CA PHE A 512 -16.36 -6.20 -3.79
C PHE A 512 -15.92 -7.45 -3.05
N LYS A 513 -16.24 -8.66 -3.54
CA LYS A 513 -15.86 -9.94 -2.92
C LYS A 513 -16.19 -9.95 -1.41
N HIS A 514 -15.18 -9.91 -0.56
CA HIS A 514 -15.31 -9.92 0.91
C HIS A 514 -15.61 -8.52 1.53
N ARG A 515 -15.66 -7.46 0.72
CA ARG A 515 -15.97 -6.08 1.15
C ARG A 515 -17.47 -5.83 1.31
N ILE A 516 -18.33 -6.60 0.66
CA ILE A 516 -19.78 -6.55 0.91
C ILE A 516 -20.17 -7.48 2.06
N ILE A 517 -20.90 -6.93 3.03
CA ILE A 517 -21.45 -7.63 4.19
C ILE A 517 -22.98 -7.64 4.04
N LYS A 518 -23.50 -8.81 3.63
CA LYS A 518 -24.93 -9.09 3.57
C LYS A 518 -25.39 -9.60 4.93
N THR A 519 -26.35 -8.93 5.53
CA THR A 519 -26.85 -9.30 6.86
C THR A 519 -28.19 -10.03 6.75
N SER A 520 -28.48 -10.91 7.73
CA SER A 520 -29.72 -11.69 7.78
C SER A 520 -30.96 -10.87 8.19
N HIS A 521 -30.80 -9.59 8.53
CA HIS A 521 -31.92 -8.71 8.86
C HIS A 521 -32.87 -8.57 7.66
N VAL A 522 -34.17 -8.51 7.92
CA VAL A 522 -35.21 -8.29 6.91
C VAL A 522 -35.87 -6.96 7.22
N ILE A 523 -35.42 -5.90 6.57
CA ILE A 523 -35.95 -4.55 6.82
C ILE A 523 -37.14 -4.25 5.91
N GLU A 524 -38.10 -3.46 6.40
CA GLU A 524 -39.24 -3.01 5.61
C GLU A 524 -38.77 -2.22 4.38
N LEU A 525 -39.45 -2.35 3.23
CA LEU A 525 -39.05 -1.66 2.00
C LEU A 525 -39.58 -0.22 1.91
N ASP A 526 -40.63 0.09 2.67
CA ASP A 526 -41.22 1.42 2.72
C ASP A 526 -40.30 2.38 3.48
N HIS A 527 -39.81 3.41 2.80
CA HIS A 527 -38.82 4.33 3.37
C HIS A 527 -39.40 5.13 4.55
N ASP A 528 -38.64 5.24 5.66
CA ASP A 528 -38.91 6.15 6.78
C ASP A 528 -38.58 7.61 6.38
N GLY A 529 -39.31 8.11 5.39
CA GLY A 529 -39.04 9.39 4.72
C GLY A 529 -39.76 10.52 5.41
N GLY A 530 -39.39 10.85 6.65
CA GLY A 530 -40.03 11.96 7.34
C GLY A 530 -39.53 12.31 8.73
N THR A 531 -38.83 11.41 9.42
CA THR A 531 -38.30 11.71 10.76
C THR A 531 -36.79 11.93 10.73
N PHE A 532 -36.38 13.15 11.08
CA PHE A 532 -34.98 13.44 11.37
C PHE A 532 -34.63 12.92 12.77
N GLY A 533 -33.46 12.32 12.92
CA GLY A 533 -33.01 11.81 14.20
C GLY A 533 -32.06 10.62 14.10
N PRO A 534 -31.44 10.27 15.24
CA PRO A 534 -30.46 9.18 15.30
C PRO A 534 -31.06 7.78 15.20
N LYS A 535 -32.36 7.63 15.48
CA LYS A 535 -33.04 6.33 15.57
C LYS A 535 -34.15 6.24 14.54
N PRO A 536 -34.23 5.14 13.76
CA PRO A 536 -35.40 4.85 12.93
C PRO A 536 -36.66 4.64 13.78
N ASN A 537 -37.85 4.89 13.21
CA ASN A 537 -39.10 4.57 13.89
C ASN A 537 -39.36 3.05 13.98
N SER A 538 -38.86 2.30 13.01
CA SER A 538 -38.98 0.83 12.95
C SER A 538 -37.92 0.16 13.82
N LYS A 539 -38.36 -0.70 14.75
CA LYS A 539 -37.47 -1.48 15.62
C LYS A 539 -36.51 -2.37 14.82
N ILE A 540 -36.99 -2.98 13.74
CA ILE A 540 -36.17 -3.88 12.91
C ILE A 540 -35.09 -3.08 12.17
N ARG A 541 -35.42 -1.89 11.67
CA ARG A 541 -34.42 -0.98 11.08
C ARG A 541 -33.42 -0.50 12.11
N GLN A 542 -33.87 -0.21 13.33
CA GLN A 542 -32.98 0.16 14.42
C GLN A 542 -32.00 -0.98 14.75
N GLU A 543 -32.47 -2.23 14.87
CA GLU A 543 -31.61 -3.39 15.11
C GLU A 543 -30.57 -3.58 13.99
N TYR A 544 -30.98 -3.43 12.73
CA TYR A 544 -30.05 -3.46 11.59
C TYR A 544 -29.01 -2.33 11.66
N GLN A 545 -29.45 -1.09 11.94
CA GLN A 545 -28.55 0.04 12.10
C GLN A 545 -27.55 -0.22 13.23
N ASP A 546 -28.03 -0.58 14.43
CA ASP A 546 -27.20 -0.83 15.61
C ASP A 546 -26.15 -1.94 15.34
N PHE A 547 -26.51 -2.99 14.60
CA PHE A 547 -25.58 -4.02 14.13
C PHE A 547 -24.46 -3.43 13.26
N VAL A 548 -24.80 -2.62 12.25
CA VAL A 548 -23.83 -2.02 11.33
C VAL A 548 -22.90 -1.07 12.09
N LEU A 549 -23.44 -0.22 12.96
CA LEU A 549 -22.63 0.73 13.73
C LEU A 549 -21.66 0.02 14.67
N LYS A 550 -22.10 -1.07 15.34
CA LYS A 550 -21.22 -1.89 16.17
C LYS A 550 -20.07 -2.48 15.35
N HIS A 551 -20.37 -3.06 14.19
CA HIS A 551 -19.33 -3.60 13.30
C HIS A 551 -18.33 -2.53 12.83
N ILE A 552 -18.78 -1.30 12.56
CA ILE A 552 -17.91 -0.19 12.19
C ILE A 552 -17.03 0.22 13.39
N MET A 553 -17.59 0.30 14.59
CA MET A 553 -16.86 0.66 15.81
C MET A 553 -15.83 -0.41 16.21
N ASP A 554 -16.20 -1.69 16.21
CA ASP A 554 -15.29 -2.80 16.49
C ASP A 554 -14.07 -2.80 15.54
N LYS A 555 -14.24 -2.30 14.31
CA LYS A 555 -13.16 -2.15 13.35
C LYS A 555 -12.21 -1.00 13.68
N TYR A 556 -12.71 0.10 14.24
CA TYR A 556 -11.86 1.20 14.68
C TYR A 556 -11.00 0.79 15.87
N ASP A 557 -11.57 0.04 16.82
CA ASP A 557 -10.83 -0.48 17.99
C ASP A 557 -9.73 -1.48 17.56
N GLN A 558 -10.01 -2.34 16.56
CA GLN A 558 -9.00 -3.24 16.00
C GLN A 558 -7.83 -2.52 15.32
N LEU A 559 -8.07 -1.34 14.73
CA LEU A 559 -7.03 -0.52 14.11
C LEU A 559 -6.17 0.21 15.15
N ASP A 560 -6.73 0.58 16.30
CA ASP A 560 -5.97 1.15 17.42
C ASP A 560 -5.02 0.10 18.04
N ILE A 561 -5.48 -1.15 18.20
CA ILE A 561 -4.66 -2.26 18.74
C ILE A 561 -3.53 -2.67 17.78
N ASN A 562 -3.74 -2.57 16.47
CA ASN A 562 -2.79 -2.94 15.42
C ASN A 562 -2.14 -1.72 14.74
N SER A 563 -2.05 -0.59 15.45
CA SER A 563 -1.54 0.70 14.96
C SER A 563 -0.42 0.54 13.93
N ILE A 564 -0.71 0.97 12.70
CA ILE A 564 0.25 1.15 11.60
C ILE A 564 1.49 1.86 12.16
N SER A 565 2.71 1.43 11.77
CA SER A 565 4.00 2.02 12.23
C SER A 565 4.00 3.52 12.20
N ARG A 566 3.31 4.09 11.19
CA ARG A 566 3.10 5.50 11.00
C ARG A 566 1.66 5.75 10.59
N PRO A 567 0.97 6.71 11.24
CA PRO A 567 -0.33 7.15 10.77
C PRO A 567 -0.19 7.76 9.37
N ILE A 568 -1.27 7.69 8.59
CA ILE A 568 -1.37 8.42 7.33
C ILE A 568 -1.18 9.92 7.62
N GLN A 569 -0.32 10.58 6.85
CA GLN A 569 0.00 12.00 7.00
C GLN A 569 -0.04 12.71 5.64
N GLY A 570 -0.18 14.02 5.63
CA GLY A 570 -0.05 14.82 4.40
C GLY A 570 -1.06 14.47 3.32
N THR A 571 -0.74 14.88 2.09
CA THR A 571 -1.58 14.69 0.91
C THR A 571 -1.42 13.27 0.34
N ILE A 572 -2.56 12.67 -0.02
CA ILE A 572 -2.64 11.44 -0.80
C ILE A 572 -3.42 11.73 -2.08
N ILE A 573 -2.83 11.39 -3.22
CA ILE A 573 -3.49 11.55 -4.51
C ILE A 573 -2.94 10.53 -5.52
N THR A 574 -3.75 10.09 -6.47
CA THR A 574 -3.24 9.39 -7.65
C THR A 574 -3.43 10.31 -8.85
N ILE A 575 -2.33 10.74 -9.45
CA ILE A 575 -2.34 11.66 -10.58
C ILE A 575 -2.41 10.89 -11.91
N PRO A 576 -3.24 11.32 -12.88
CA PRO A 576 -3.37 10.69 -14.18
C PRO A 576 -2.15 10.94 -15.08
N ALA A 577 -1.93 10.04 -16.04
CA ALA A 577 -0.96 10.26 -17.12
C ALA A 577 -1.38 11.50 -17.95
N THR A 578 -0.62 12.58 -17.88
CA THR A 578 -0.96 13.88 -18.49
C THR A 578 0.21 14.53 -19.21
N ASP A 579 1.35 13.84 -19.32
CA ASP A 579 2.57 14.39 -19.93
C ASP A 579 2.94 15.75 -19.30
N PHE A 580 2.78 15.84 -17.98
CA PHE A 580 3.03 17.03 -17.16
C PHE A 580 2.15 18.25 -17.45
N ASN A 581 1.07 18.11 -18.21
CA ASN A 581 0.19 19.21 -18.60
C ASN A 581 -0.88 19.58 -17.55
N ASP A 582 -1.08 18.76 -16.52
CA ASP A 582 -2.11 18.97 -15.50
C ASP A 582 -1.47 18.96 -14.09
N PRO A 583 -1.07 20.13 -13.54
CA PRO A 583 -0.50 20.21 -12.21
C PRO A 583 -1.58 20.29 -11.13
N PHE A 584 -1.38 19.54 -10.06
CA PHE A 584 -2.28 19.44 -8.92
C PHE A 584 -1.65 20.20 -7.75
N VAL A 585 -2.33 21.21 -7.21
CA VAL A 585 -1.79 21.99 -6.09
C VAL A 585 -2.13 21.34 -4.74
N LEU A 586 -1.16 21.35 -3.83
CA LEU A 586 -1.37 20.91 -2.46
C LEU A 586 -2.32 21.85 -1.69
N PRO A 587 -3.12 21.32 -0.74
CA PRO A 587 -3.92 22.15 0.16
C PRO A 587 -3.08 22.92 1.20
N LEU A 588 -1.80 22.56 1.38
CA LEU A 588 -0.87 23.18 2.31
C LEU A 588 0.26 23.88 1.54
N THR A 589 0.33 25.20 1.65
CA THR A 589 1.47 26.00 1.16
C THR A 589 2.64 25.96 2.13
N ILE A 590 3.85 26.27 1.64
CA ILE A 590 5.07 26.34 2.45
C ILE A 590 4.93 27.41 3.53
N SER A 591 4.36 28.57 3.21
CA SER A 591 4.14 29.64 4.22
C SER A 591 3.13 29.24 5.28
N GLN A 592 2.08 28.48 4.93
CA GLN A 592 1.15 27.92 5.90
C GLN A 592 1.82 26.91 6.82
N ALA A 593 2.60 25.97 6.26
CA ALA A 593 3.36 25.00 7.02
C ALA A 593 4.34 25.69 7.99
N TYR A 594 5.02 26.76 7.55
CA TYR A 594 5.95 27.51 8.40
C TYR A 594 5.24 28.24 9.54
N ARG A 595 4.08 28.85 9.26
CA ARG A 595 3.25 29.49 10.30
C ARG A 595 2.82 28.48 11.35
N GLN A 596 2.43 27.27 10.95
CA GLN A 596 2.10 26.19 11.88
C GLN A 596 3.33 25.79 12.70
N TYR A 597 4.47 25.60 12.05
CA TYR A 597 5.72 25.26 12.70
C TYR A 597 6.15 26.27 13.77
N LYS A 598 6.03 27.57 13.49
CA LYS A 598 6.33 28.66 14.43
C LYS A 598 5.43 28.70 15.66
N ILE A 599 4.21 28.16 15.58
CA ILE A 599 3.33 28.05 16.76
C ILE A 599 3.93 27.05 17.76
N ASP A 600 4.47 25.94 17.25
CA ASP A 600 5.07 24.89 18.06
C ASP A 600 6.52 25.24 18.47
N HIS A 601 7.20 26.11 17.70
CA HIS A 601 8.60 26.53 17.90
C HIS A 601 8.76 28.05 17.89
N PRO A 602 8.30 28.77 18.93
CA PRO A 602 8.26 30.23 18.95
C PRO A 602 9.63 30.92 18.94
N GLN A 603 10.71 30.20 19.27
CA GLN A 603 12.07 30.74 19.40
C GLN A 603 12.95 30.52 18.15
N ILE A 604 12.40 29.98 17.07
CA ILE A 604 13.18 29.62 15.88
C ILE A 604 13.51 30.83 15.00
N SER A 605 14.72 30.81 14.41
CA SER A 605 15.22 31.85 13.52
C SER A 605 14.46 31.92 12.19
N ASN A 606 14.65 33.00 11.43
CA ASN A 606 14.09 33.14 10.07
C ASN A 606 14.90 32.38 9.00
N ASP A 607 16.04 31.76 9.36
CA ASP A 607 16.74 30.84 8.47
C ASP A 607 16.10 29.46 8.60
N ASP A 608 15.21 29.14 7.67
CA ASP A 608 14.39 27.93 7.69
C ASP A 608 14.71 27.01 6.50
N THR A 609 15.08 25.77 6.82
CA THR A 609 15.19 24.70 5.82
C THR A 609 13.82 24.08 5.61
N VAL A 610 13.36 24.04 4.36
CA VAL A 610 12.11 23.35 4.00
C VAL A 610 12.43 21.90 3.65
N TYR A 611 11.72 20.96 4.24
CA TYR A 611 11.74 19.56 3.85
C TYR A 611 10.39 19.17 3.25
N ILE A 612 10.42 18.60 2.04
CA ILE A 612 9.25 18.02 1.40
C ILE A 612 9.49 16.53 1.26
N TYR A 613 8.69 15.71 1.93
CA TYR A 613 8.73 14.25 1.79
C TYR A 613 7.53 13.78 1.01
N TRP A 614 7.71 12.72 0.21
CA TRP A 614 6.61 12.02 -0.43
C TRP A 614 6.99 10.59 -0.75
N GLN A 615 5.98 9.77 -0.93
CA GLN A 615 6.10 8.41 -1.39
C GLN A 615 5.44 8.29 -2.75
N THR A 616 6.13 7.65 -3.70
CA THR A 616 5.58 7.40 -5.03
C THR A 616 6.00 6.02 -5.55
N MET A 617 5.26 5.53 -6.53
CA MET A 617 5.53 4.27 -7.20
C MET A 617 5.03 4.33 -8.64
N ASN A 618 5.78 3.73 -9.56
CA ASN A 618 5.50 3.67 -11.00
C ASN A 618 5.49 5.04 -11.68
N GLY A 619 5.90 5.06 -12.95
CA GLY A 619 5.89 6.28 -13.75
C GLY A 619 6.90 7.33 -13.31
N ASP A 620 6.99 8.36 -14.12
CA ASP A 620 7.75 9.57 -13.85
C ASP A 620 6.84 10.67 -13.28
N MET A 621 7.41 11.48 -12.39
CA MET A 621 6.67 12.54 -11.73
C MET A 621 7.49 13.80 -11.55
N MET A 622 6.78 14.92 -11.46
CA MET A 622 7.37 16.23 -11.25
C MET A 622 6.72 16.91 -10.06
N LEU A 623 7.56 17.39 -9.15
CA LEU A 623 7.20 18.28 -8.07
C LEU A 623 7.69 19.69 -8.46
N THR A 624 6.75 20.63 -8.59
CA THR A 624 7.00 22.00 -9.09
C THR A 624 6.63 23.01 -8.02
N LEU A 625 7.62 23.78 -7.55
CA LEU A 625 7.40 24.82 -6.55
C LEU A 625 7.44 26.19 -7.21
N ALA A 626 6.51 27.05 -6.81
CA ALA A 626 6.36 28.39 -7.37
C ALA A 626 5.93 29.40 -6.29
N ASN A 627 6.08 30.69 -6.58
CA ASN A 627 5.61 31.76 -5.70
C ASN A 627 4.08 32.00 -5.78
N GLU A 628 3.48 31.66 -6.91
CA GLU A 628 2.03 31.66 -7.16
C GLU A 628 1.53 30.29 -7.67
N GLU A 629 0.22 30.07 -7.63
CA GLU A 629 -0.42 28.86 -8.17
C GLU A 629 -0.28 28.82 -9.70
N ILE A 630 0.05 27.66 -10.26
CA ILE A 630 0.16 27.46 -11.71
C ILE A 630 -1.24 27.32 -12.29
N ASN A 631 -1.61 28.22 -13.21
CA ASN A 631 -2.91 28.23 -13.86
C ASN A 631 -2.77 27.82 -15.34
N ILE A 632 -3.27 26.63 -15.69
CA ILE A 632 -3.19 26.08 -17.07
C ILE A 632 -3.86 27.01 -18.10
N GLY A 633 -4.86 27.81 -17.68
CA GLY A 633 -5.63 28.68 -18.57
C GLY A 633 -5.08 30.10 -18.73
N GLU A 634 -4.05 30.49 -17.98
CA GLU A 634 -3.54 31.86 -17.94
C GLU A 634 -2.08 31.92 -18.36
N GLN A 635 -1.71 32.96 -19.11
CA GLN A 635 -0.30 33.21 -19.40
C GLN A 635 0.39 33.81 -18.17
N GLN A 636 1.31 33.05 -17.59
CA GLN A 636 2.15 33.48 -16.47
C GLN A 636 3.62 33.61 -16.92
N PRO A 637 3.97 34.57 -17.80
CA PRO A 637 5.29 34.63 -18.46
C PRO A 637 6.46 34.92 -17.49
N ASN A 638 6.14 35.50 -16.32
CA ASN A 638 7.10 35.85 -15.29
C ASN A 638 7.18 34.79 -14.17
N LEU A 639 6.34 33.76 -14.22
CA LEU A 639 6.35 32.71 -13.22
C LEU A 639 7.58 31.84 -13.39
N ARG A 640 8.42 31.83 -12.36
CA ARG A 640 9.58 30.96 -12.26
C ARG A 640 9.34 29.89 -11.21
N CYS A 641 9.75 28.68 -11.54
CA CYS A 641 9.53 27.50 -10.73
C CYS A 641 10.84 26.78 -10.43
N LEU A 642 10.89 26.13 -9.26
CA LEU A 642 11.82 25.04 -8.98
C LEU A 642 11.15 23.74 -9.43
N THR A 643 11.78 23.05 -10.36
CA THR A 643 11.33 21.75 -10.86
C THR A 643 12.21 20.65 -10.29
N CYS A 644 11.56 19.70 -9.62
CA CYS A 644 12.13 18.44 -9.18
C CYS A 644 11.49 17.32 -9.99
N TYR A 645 12.22 16.77 -10.96
CA TYR A 645 11.79 15.66 -11.79
C TYR A 645 12.40 14.35 -11.29
N ILE A 646 11.53 13.38 -11.01
CA ILE A 646 11.90 11.99 -10.75
C ILE A 646 11.55 11.19 -11.99
N ALA A 647 12.56 10.57 -12.58
CA ALA A 647 12.39 9.74 -13.75
C ALA A 647 11.61 8.47 -13.43
N GLU A 648 11.05 7.85 -14.47
CA GLU A 648 10.38 6.58 -14.33
C GLU A 648 11.35 5.51 -13.79
N LYS A 649 10.83 4.67 -12.88
CA LYS A 649 11.62 3.56 -12.36
C LYS A 649 12.13 2.66 -13.50
N PRO A 650 13.37 2.16 -13.42
CA PRO A 650 13.91 1.30 -14.46
C PRO A 650 13.19 -0.05 -14.54
N ALA A 651 13.14 -0.66 -15.73
CA ALA A 651 12.60 -2.00 -15.91
C ALA A 651 13.52 -3.03 -15.21
N THR A 652 13.05 -3.60 -14.10
CA THR A 652 13.84 -4.46 -13.19
C THR A 652 14.27 -5.83 -13.77
N LYS A 653 14.02 -6.09 -15.06
CA LYS A 653 14.25 -7.39 -15.72
C LYS A 653 14.99 -7.32 -17.07
N ASP A 654 15.45 -6.14 -17.48
CA ASP A 654 16.30 -6.05 -18.66
C ASP A 654 17.76 -6.39 -18.28
N VAL A 655 18.43 -7.20 -19.11
CA VAL A 655 19.88 -7.47 -19.02
C VAL A 655 20.67 -6.16 -19.21
N HIS A 656 20.01 -5.14 -19.78
CA HIS A 656 20.52 -3.80 -20.00
C HIS A 656 19.82 -2.77 -19.10
N TYR A 657 19.99 -2.87 -17.76
CA TYR A 657 19.53 -1.82 -16.84
C TYR A 657 19.97 -0.44 -17.35
N HIS A 658 18.99 0.42 -17.66
CA HIS A 658 19.17 1.80 -18.07
C HIS A 658 18.21 2.66 -17.26
N GLU A 659 18.74 3.75 -16.72
CA GLU A 659 17.96 4.70 -15.93
C GLU A 659 17.75 5.99 -16.73
N ASN A 660 16.52 6.47 -16.73
CA ASN A 660 16.20 7.80 -17.23
C ASN A 660 16.74 8.88 -16.27
N VAL A 661 16.94 10.09 -16.78
CA VAL A 661 17.61 11.15 -16.02
C VAL A 661 16.66 11.77 -15.00
N SER A 662 16.94 11.64 -13.70
CA SER A 662 16.28 12.47 -12.67
C SER A 662 17.03 13.79 -12.50
N TYR A 663 16.35 14.90 -12.26
CA TYR A 663 17.00 16.23 -12.25
C TYR A 663 16.35 17.30 -11.38
N LEU A 664 17.14 18.32 -11.07
CA LEU A 664 16.68 19.61 -10.54
C LEU A 664 16.91 20.71 -11.59
N HIS A 665 15.96 21.63 -11.71
CA HIS A 665 16.02 22.76 -12.64
C HIS A 665 15.25 23.97 -12.11
N SER A 666 15.63 25.18 -12.55
CA SER A 666 14.82 26.38 -12.36
C SER A 666 14.39 26.95 -13.71
N GLY A 667 13.08 27.04 -13.96
CA GLY A 667 12.55 27.41 -15.27
C GLY A 667 11.15 27.97 -15.19
N ARG A 668 10.40 27.91 -16.29
CA ARG A 668 8.96 28.19 -16.35
C ARG A 668 8.15 26.90 -16.21
N PRO A 669 6.85 26.98 -15.87
CA PRO A 669 5.95 25.82 -15.94
C PRO A 669 5.98 25.15 -17.33
N PHE A 670 5.69 23.85 -17.38
CA PHE A 670 5.49 23.08 -18.62
C PHE A 670 6.70 23.01 -19.57
N GLN A 671 7.93 23.22 -19.07
CA GLN A 671 9.15 23.15 -19.89
C GLN A 671 9.83 21.77 -19.87
N HIS A 672 9.18 20.72 -19.38
CA HIS A 672 9.79 19.41 -19.19
C HIS A 672 10.43 18.86 -20.49
N GLU A 673 9.69 18.87 -21.60
CA GLU A 673 10.17 18.39 -22.91
C GLU A 673 11.41 19.16 -23.38
N ILE A 674 11.36 20.51 -23.31
CA ILE A 674 12.49 21.38 -23.69
C ILE A 674 13.72 21.09 -22.84
N VAL A 675 13.55 20.93 -21.53
CA VAL A 675 14.65 20.65 -20.59
C VAL A 675 15.32 19.32 -20.90
N ILE A 676 14.54 18.29 -21.25
CA ILE A 676 15.04 16.97 -21.64
C ILE A 676 15.74 17.01 -23.00
N GLU A 677 15.11 17.62 -24.02
CA GLU A 677 15.64 17.70 -25.39
C GLU A 677 16.96 18.49 -25.45
N GLU A 678 17.02 19.63 -24.77
CA GLU A 678 18.22 20.47 -24.74
C GLU A 678 19.24 20.02 -23.68
N GLN A 679 18.88 19.05 -22.82
CA GLN A 679 19.68 18.57 -21.68
C GLN A 679 20.13 19.69 -20.72
N ARG A 680 19.27 20.69 -20.50
CA ARG A 680 19.57 21.89 -19.70
C ARG A 680 19.08 21.76 -18.25
N TYR A 681 19.73 20.91 -17.48
CA TYR A 681 19.46 20.73 -16.05
C TYR A 681 20.36 21.64 -15.19
N ALA A 682 19.93 22.00 -13.98
CA ALA A 682 20.85 22.59 -13.00
C ALA A 682 21.77 21.51 -12.40
N THR A 683 21.23 20.32 -12.20
CA THR A 683 21.95 19.09 -11.82
C THR A 683 21.09 17.88 -12.18
N ALA A 684 21.70 16.71 -12.34
CA ALA A 684 20.99 15.51 -12.74
C ALA A 684 21.75 14.23 -12.35
N SER A 685 21.05 13.09 -12.28
CA SER A 685 21.64 11.77 -12.08
C SER A 685 21.02 10.72 -13.02
N ARG A 686 21.86 9.78 -13.49
CA ARG A 686 21.49 8.58 -14.27
C ARG A 686 21.72 7.28 -13.48
N SER A 687 21.84 7.43 -12.17
CA SER A 687 22.11 6.35 -11.22
C SER A 687 21.31 6.51 -9.93
N PHE A 688 20.27 7.34 -9.95
CA PHE A 688 19.48 7.70 -8.79
C PHE A 688 18.81 6.46 -8.19
N PHE A 689 18.28 5.55 -9.00
CA PHE A 689 17.58 4.35 -8.51
C PHE A 689 18.47 3.15 -8.19
N ILE A 690 19.77 3.23 -8.45
CA ILE A 690 20.65 2.06 -8.35
C ILE A 690 20.68 1.51 -6.92
N GLY A 691 20.36 0.22 -6.76
CA GLY A 691 20.37 -0.42 -5.44
C GLY A 691 19.15 -0.08 -4.58
N CYS A 692 18.15 0.64 -5.10
CA CYS A 692 16.87 0.89 -4.42
C CYS A 692 15.92 -0.31 -4.53
N ASN A 693 15.10 -0.55 -3.51
CA ASN A 693 13.95 -1.44 -3.61
C ASN A 693 12.84 -0.73 -4.39
N THR A 694 12.79 -0.94 -5.70
CA THR A 694 11.82 -0.34 -6.64
C THR A 694 10.51 -1.14 -6.77
N ASP A 695 10.35 -2.19 -5.96
CA ASP A 695 9.16 -3.05 -5.91
C ASP A 695 8.08 -2.53 -4.95
N ASP A 696 8.36 -1.42 -4.26
CA ASP A 696 7.53 -0.80 -3.21
C ASP A 696 7.47 0.73 -3.42
N PHE A 697 6.67 1.42 -2.60
CA PHE A 697 6.67 2.88 -2.53
C PHE A 697 8.06 3.40 -2.17
N MET A 698 8.63 4.18 -3.08
CA MET A 698 9.89 4.86 -2.85
C MET A 698 9.63 6.18 -2.14
N THR A 699 10.38 6.42 -1.06
CA THR A 699 10.27 7.66 -0.29
C THR A 699 11.39 8.61 -0.73
N PHE A 700 11.02 9.86 -1.01
CA PHE A 700 11.94 10.92 -1.42
C PHE A 700 11.91 12.08 -0.43
N CYS A 701 12.99 12.83 -0.43
CA CYS A 701 13.14 14.08 0.32
C CYS A 701 13.69 15.16 -0.60
N LEU A 702 12.98 16.28 -0.71
CA LEU A 702 13.50 17.52 -1.26
C LEU A 702 13.80 18.46 -0.09
N GLU A 703 15.08 18.74 0.13
CA GLU A 703 15.57 19.68 1.14
C GLU A 703 15.93 21.00 0.46
N ILE A 704 15.37 22.10 0.96
CA ILE A 704 15.54 23.46 0.41
C ILE A 704 16.13 24.33 1.51
N GLN A 705 17.43 24.62 1.41
CA GLN A 705 18.16 25.47 2.32
C GLN A 705 18.14 26.91 1.81
N ARG A 706 17.22 27.71 2.34
CA ARG A 706 16.95 29.07 1.85
C ARG A 706 18.10 30.06 2.08
N SER A 707 18.87 29.92 3.16
CA SER A 707 20.04 30.78 3.44
C SER A 707 21.18 30.58 2.47
N THR A 708 21.48 29.33 2.14
CA THR A 708 22.61 28.95 1.27
C THR A 708 22.22 28.92 -0.21
N GLY A 709 20.92 28.96 -0.53
CA GLY A 709 20.43 28.78 -1.89
C GLY A 709 20.50 27.33 -2.37
N ARG A 710 20.76 26.37 -1.48
CA ARG A 710 21.01 24.97 -1.84
C ARG A 710 19.71 24.16 -1.85
N VAL A 711 19.56 23.33 -2.87
CA VAL A 711 18.47 22.35 -3.01
C VAL A 711 19.08 20.96 -3.15
N ILE A 712 18.57 20.00 -2.37
CA ILE A 712 19.05 18.62 -2.33
C ILE A 712 17.86 17.69 -2.51
N LEU A 713 17.88 16.87 -3.57
CA LEU A 713 16.96 15.76 -3.75
C LEU A 713 17.68 14.46 -3.36
N SER A 714 17.06 13.67 -2.48
CA SER A 714 17.61 12.40 -2.02
C SER A 714 16.53 11.35 -1.80
N HIS A 715 16.96 10.09 -1.70
CA HIS A 715 16.14 9.03 -1.13
C HIS A 715 15.93 9.26 0.38
N SER A 716 14.84 8.70 0.89
CA SER A 716 14.45 8.66 2.28
C SER A 716 13.84 7.28 2.56
N GLY A 717 13.59 6.95 3.83
CA GLY A 717 13.06 5.65 4.25
C GLY A 717 14.03 4.50 3.97
N PRO A 718 13.52 3.27 3.73
CA PRO A 718 14.35 2.08 3.55
C PRO A 718 15.43 2.19 2.47
N ASN A 719 15.14 2.88 1.37
CA ASN A 719 16.09 3.00 0.26
C ASN A 719 17.32 3.85 0.60
N SER A 720 17.15 4.83 1.50
CA SER A 720 18.26 5.67 1.96
C SER A 720 19.34 4.94 2.76
N ILE A 721 19.09 3.67 3.14
CA ILE A 721 20.06 2.82 3.83
C ILE A 721 21.17 2.35 2.90
N TYR A 722 20.83 2.04 1.65
CA TYR A 722 21.74 1.40 0.69
C TYR A 722 22.13 2.35 -0.44
N ASN A 723 21.26 3.29 -0.80
CA ASN A 723 21.53 4.31 -1.80
C ASN A 723 21.59 5.68 -1.14
N HIS A 724 22.75 6.31 -1.23
CA HIS A 724 23.03 7.65 -0.70
C HIS A 724 23.21 8.70 -1.81
N GLU A 725 22.83 8.39 -3.06
CA GLU A 725 22.88 9.32 -4.18
C GLU A 725 22.04 10.57 -3.87
N GLN A 726 22.62 11.73 -4.16
CA GLN A 726 21.96 13.03 -3.98
C GLN A 726 22.11 13.87 -5.24
N ILE A 727 21.01 14.51 -5.64
CA ILE A 727 21.00 15.48 -6.73
C ILE A 727 20.98 16.88 -6.09
N CYS A 728 22.10 17.59 -6.15
CA CYS A 728 22.29 18.89 -5.48
C CYS A 728 22.44 20.04 -6.49
N ALA A 729 21.71 21.14 -6.29
CA ALA A 729 21.90 22.41 -7.00
C ALA A 729 22.03 23.58 -6.00
N THR A 730 22.70 24.65 -6.43
CA THR A 730 22.74 25.92 -5.70
C THR A 730 22.25 27.04 -6.60
N PHE A 731 21.31 27.83 -6.11
CA PHE A 731 20.69 28.95 -6.82
C PHE A 731 21.04 30.26 -6.12
N SER A 732 21.53 31.24 -6.88
CA SER A 732 21.75 32.58 -6.33
C SER A 732 20.41 33.32 -6.15
N LYS A 733 20.30 34.20 -5.16
CA LYS A 733 19.09 35.02 -4.97
C LYS A 733 18.75 35.90 -6.18
N PHE A 734 19.75 36.29 -6.96
CA PHE A 734 19.56 37.08 -8.18
C PHE A 734 18.97 36.24 -9.31
N ASP A 735 19.42 34.98 -9.42
CA ASP A 735 18.95 34.09 -10.47
C ASP A 735 17.61 33.46 -10.10
N PHE A 736 17.43 32.98 -8.87
CA PHE A 736 16.21 32.33 -8.43
C PHE A 736 16.11 32.32 -6.90
N ASP A 737 15.28 33.19 -6.34
CA ASP A 737 15.14 33.36 -4.90
C ASP A 737 14.24 32.28 -4.27
N LEU A 738 14.86 31.29 -3.62
CA LEU A 738 14.19 30.20 -2.91
C LEU A 738 13.27 30.69 -1.76
N ASN A 739 13.44 31.92 -1.27
CA ASN A 739 12.59 32.50 -0.23
C ASN A 739 11.18 32.82 -0.73
N GLN A 740 10.99 32.95 -2.04
CA GLN A 740 9.69 33.26 -2.64
C GLN A 740 8.83 32.03 -2.90
N LEU A 741 9.39 30.82 -2.79
CA LEU A 741 8.66 29.57 -3.00
C LEU A 741 7.54 29.39 -1.97
N ASN A 742 6.32 29.17 -2.45
CA ASN A 742 5.14 29.06 -1.61
C ASN A 742 4.23 27.88 -1.97
N PHE A 743 3.88 27.71 -3.25
CA PHE A 743 2.96 26.66 -3.71
C PHE A 743 3.73 25.43 -4.15
N VAL A 744 3.19 24.25 -3.84
CA VAL A 744 3.73 22.95 -4.27
C VAL A 744 2.72 22.30 -5.19
N HIS A 745 3.17 21.95 -6.39
CA HIS A 745 2.37 21.28 -7.40
C HIS A 745 2.96 19.91 -7.72
N VAL A 746 2.11 18.96 -8.08
CA VAL A 746 2.52 17.63 -8.56
C VAL A 746 1.89 17.33 -9.91
N SER A 747 2.64 16.67 -10.78
CA SER A 747 2.19 16.23 -12.11
C SER A 747 2.96 14.98 -12.54
N SER A 748 2.44 14.27 -13.53
CA SER A 748 3.01 13.00 -14.01
C SER A 748 3.11 12.97 -15.53
N GLY A 749 4.06 12.19 -16.03
CA GLY A 749 4.33 12.06 -17.45
C GLY A 749 3.36 11.07 -18.12
N ALA A 750 3.93 10.07 -18.78
CA ALA A 750 3.20 9.11 -19.60
C ALA A 750 2.41 8.07 -18.77
N HIS A 751 2.63 8.01 -17.47
CA HIS A 751 2.08 7.00 -16.57
C HIS A 751 1.28 7.62 -15.43
N THR A 752 0.32 6.84 -14.92
CA THR A 752 -0.43 7.20 -13.71
C THR A 752 0.44 6.98 -12.48
N VAL A 753 0.48 7.96 -11.58
CA VAL A 753 1.39 7.95 -10.43
C VAL A 753 0.62 8.11 -9.12
N PRO A 754 0.58 7.11 -8.23
CA PRO A 754 0.15 7.30 -6.84
C PRO A 754 1.18 8.05 -6.02
N ILE A 755 0.75 9.15 -5.40
CA ILE A 755 1.52 9.91 -4.41
C ILE A 755 0.90 9.68 -3.03
N ARG A 756 1.71 9.30 -2.06
CA ARG A 756 1.30 9.07 -0.67
C ARG A 756 2.17 9.88 0.27
N ASN A 757 1.61 10.22 1.43
CA ASN A 757 2.32 10.89 2.51
C ASN A 757 3.14 12.12 2.07
N LEU A 758 2.58 12.93 1.17
CA LEU A 758 3.24 14.14 0.70
C LEU A 758 3.10 15.24 1.78
N ILE A 759 4.19 15.54 2.46
CA ILE A 759 4.25 16.44 3.61
C ILE A 759 5.27 17.56 3.40
N VAL A 760 4.96 18.73 3.95
CA VAL A 760 5.86 19.90 4.01
C VAL A 760 6.15 20.18 5.49
N THR A 761 7.42 20.21 5.86
CA THR A 761 7.88 20.39 7.24
C THR A 761 9.16 21.23 7.28
N PHE A 762 9.51 21.69 8.48
CA PHE A 762 10.71 22.49 8.76
C PHE A 762 11.67 21.78 9.72
N GLU A 763 11.34 20.55 10.08
CA GLU A 763 12.19 19.65 10.82
C GLU A 763 12.44 18.39 10.02
N LYS A 764 13.68 17.92 10.06
CA LYS A 764 14.04 16.65 9.45
C LYS A 764 13.40 15.52 10.26
N HIS A 765 12.55 14.72 9.63
CA HIS A 765 11.89 13.58 10.29
C HIS A 765 12.90 12.44 10.47
N SER A 766 13.47 12.27 11.66
CA SER A 766 14.51 11.26 11.95
C SER A 766 14.14 9.85 11.47
N ASP A 767 12.88 9.45 11.67
CA ASP A 767 12.45 8.10 11.32
C ASP A 767 12.40 7.87 9.80
N LEU A 768 12.28 8.94 9.00
CA LEU A 768 12.37 8.91 7.54
C LEU A 768 13.81 8.90 7.04
N HIS A 769 14.81 8.95 7.92
CA HIS A 769 16.21 8.75 7.58
C HIS A 769 16.78 7.61 8.44
N PRO A 770 16.25 6.37 8.31
CA PRO A 770 16.85 5.25 9.01
C PRO A 770 18.26 5.06 8.44
N THR A 771 19.28 5.47 9.20
CA THR A 771 20.67 5.33 8.76
C THR A 771 21.26 4.01 9.24
N SER A 772 22.40 3.69 8.68
CA SER A 772 23.33 2.79 9.32
C SER A 772 23.69 3.28 10.72
N ASP A 773 23.91 2.32 11.61
CA ASP A 773 24.40 2.54 12.96
C ASP A 773 25.88 2.91 12.87
N SER A 774 26.15 4.21 12.81
CA SER A 774 27.51 4.77 12.77
C SER A 774 28.33 4.46 14.03
N THR A 775 27.67 4.06 15.12
CA THR A 775 28.30 3.66 16.38
C THR A 775 28.60 2.16 16.46
N PHE A 776 28.25 1.40 15.41
CA PHE A 776 28.50 -0.03 15.38
C PHE A 776 29.99 -0.34 15.25
N ASP A 777 30.59 -0.80 16.34
CA ASP A 777 31.92 -1.40 16.35
C ASP A 777 31.84 -2.86 16.83
N ARG A 778 32.13 -3.80 15.93
CA ARG A 778 32.12 -5.22 16.26
C ARG A 778 33.25 -5.61 17.22
N LEU A 779 34.33 -4.82 17.30
CA LEU A 779 35.43 -5.02 18.26
C LEU A 779 35.02 -4.72 19.71
N SER A 780 33.96 -3.93 19.93
CA SER A 780 33.44 -3.63 21.27
C SER A 780 32.51 -4.72 21.83
N THR A 781 31.88 -5.51 20.96
CA THR A 781 30.87 -6.51 21.32
C THR A 781 31.41 -7.90 21.66
N SER A 782 32.72 -8.11 21.56
CA SER A 782 33.40 -9.34 22.01
C SER A 782 34.09 -9.17 23.36
N SER A 783 33.37 -8.67 24.37
CA SER A 783 33.77 -8.88 25.77
C SER A 783 32.64 -9.56 26.53
N ALA A 784 32.81 -10.86 26.70
CA ALA A 784 32.09 -11.63 27.69
C ALA A 784 32.35 -11.06 29.10
N ALA A 785 31.39 -11.33 29.99
CA ALA A 785 31.33 -11.04 31.41
C ALA A 785 32.68 -10.82 32.13
N PRO A 786 32.74 -9.89 33.10
CA PRO A 786 33.97 -9.61 33.84
C PRO A 786 34.33 -10.82 34.71
N VAL A 787 35.30 -11.60 34.27
CA VAL A 787 36.07 -12.47 35.15
C VAL A 787 37.07 -11.57 35.87
N LEU A 788 36.84 -11.39 37.18
CA LEU A 788 37.81 -10.81 38.09
C LEU A 788 39.08 -11.67 38.08
N THR A 789 40.13 -11.21 37.41
CA THR A 789 41.50 -11.59 37.74
C THR A 789 42.35 -10.35 37.88
N THR A 790 42.65 -10.06 39.14
CA THR A 790 43.66 -9.12 39.62
C THR A 790 45.03 -9.46 39.07
N THR A 791 45.67 -8.53 38.35
CA THR A 791 47.14 -8.36 38.42
C THR A 791 47.52 -6.92 38.09
N LYS A 792 48.50 -6.44 38.87
CA LYS A 792 49.03 -5.10 39.01
C LYS A 792 49.77 -4.56 37.79
N ASP A 793 49.79 -3.23 37.71
CA ASP A 793 50.87 -2.33 37.26
C ASP A 793 52.18 -2.97 36.82
N THR A 794 52.72 -2.53 35.68
CA THR A 794 53.83 -1.56 35.64
C THR A 794 54.10 -1.05 34.21
N THR A 795 54.30 0.26 34.14
CA THR A 795 55.12 1.07 33.21
C THR A 795 56.17 0.34 32.35
N ASP A 796 56.30 0.70 31.07
CA ASP A 796 57.36 1.65 30.65
C ASP A 796 57.31 2.02 29.15
N GLU A 797 57.81 3.22 28.87
CA GLU A 797 57.97 3.87 27.57
C GLU A 797 59.04 3.20 26.68
N SER A 798 58.89 3.30 25.35
CA SER A 798 59.95 3.85 24.49
C SER A 798 59.55 3.92 23.02
N VAL A 799 59.84 5.10 22.47
CA VAL A 799 59.75 5.53 21.08
C VAL A 799 60.95 4.98 20.30
N VAL A 800 60.73 4.39 19.11
CA VAL A 800 61.73 4.36 18.03
C VAL A 800 61.06 4.58 16.68
N VAL A 801 61.43 5.69 16.04
CA VAL A 801 61.16 6.04 14.64
C VAL A 801 62.25 5.40 13.77
N VAL A 802 61.86 4.69 12.69
CA VAL A 802 62.73 4.52 11.52
C VAL A 802 61.88 4.59 10.24
N ASN A 803 62.14 5.65 9.45
CA ASN A 803 61.80 5.78 8.04
C ASN A 803 62.78 4.95 7.19
N ILE A 804 62.31 4.26 6.15
CA ILE A 804 63.10 3.94 4.95
C ILE A 804 62.22 4.07 3.70
N HIS A 805 62.70 4.88 2.77
CA HIS A 805 62.21 5.10 1.40
C HIS A 805 62.83 4.09 0.41
N ASP A 806 62.06 3.82 -0.66
CA ASP A 806 62.43 3.47 -2.04
C ASP A 806 63.25 2.21 -2.37
N THR A 807 62.69 1.38 -3.27
CA THR A 807 63.19 1.23 -4.66
C THR A 807 62.23 0.42 -5.54
N LEU A 808 62.02 0.95 -6.74
CA LEU A 808 61.42 0.30 -7.90
C LEU A 808 62.34 -0.81 -8.42
N ASP A 809 61.77 -1.94 -8.85
CA ASP A 809 62.34 -2.68 -9.96
C ASP A 809 61.28 -3.40 -10.81
N THR A 810 61.37 -3.17 -12.10
CA THR A 810 60.49 -3.66 -13.17
C THR A 810 60.96 -5.02 -13.70
N LYS A 811 60.05 -5.99 -13.88
CA LYS A 811 60.08 -7.01 -14.94
C LYS A 811 58.80 -7.84 -14.97
N SER A 812 58.07 -7.76 -16.09
CA SER A 812 56.93 -8.62 -16.44
C SER A 812 57.36 -10.08 -16.66
N PRO A 813 56.45 -11.07 -16.58
CA PRO A 813 55.82 -11.53 -17.83
C PRO A 813 54.33 -11.87 -17.72
N SER A 814 53.68 -11.77 -18.89
CA SER A 814 52.33 -12.18 -19.24
C SER A 814 51.95 -13.57 -18.71
N PHE A 815 50.79 -13.65 -18.04
CA PHE A 815 50.24 -14.90 -17.49
C PHE A 815 48.81 -15.16 -18.01
N PHE A 816 48.61 -15.07 -19.33
CA PHE A 816 47.39 -15.57 -19.99
C PHE A 816 47.63 -17.01 -20.47
N SER A 817 47.63 -17.99 -19.55
CA SER A 817 47.36 -19.40 -19.91
C SER A 817 47.01 -20.35 -18.74
N GLN A 818 46.78 -19.87 -17.51
CA GLN A 818 46.50 -20.75 -16.34
C GLN A 818 45.19 -20.42 -15.62
N VAL A 819 44.17 -19.95 -16.33
CA VAL A 819 42.86 -19.61 -15.73
C VAL A 819 41.85 -20.75 -15.78
N ALA A 820 42.09 -21.84 -16.52
CA ALA A 820 41.12 -22.94 -16.64
C ALA A 820 41.11 -23.91 -15.43
N ASP A 821 42.27 -24.20 -14.84
CA ASP A 821 42.39 -25.24 -13.80
C ASP A 821 42.17 -24.72 -12.37
N THR A 822 42.16 -23.39 -12.19
CA THR A 822 41.98 -22.73 -10.89
C THR A 822 40.49 -22.50 -10.56
N VAL A 823 39.61 -22.56 -11.56
CA VAL A 823 38.16 -22.33 -11.40
C VAL A 823 37.48 -23.50 -10.68
N GLY A 824 37.94 -24.74 -10.90
CA GLY A 824 37.37 -25.95 -10.27
C GLY A 824 37.58 -26.00 -8.75
N ALA A 825 38.78 -25.63 -8.26
CA ALA A 825 39.11 -25.65 -6.84
C ALA A 825 38.51 -24.46 -6.06
N VAL A 826 38.25 -23.34 -6.73
CA VAL A 826 37.53 -22.18 -6.16
C VAL A 826 36.02 -22.45 -6.11
N LYS A 827 35.48 -23.19 -7.09
CA LYS A 827 34.09 -23.65 -7.13
C LYS A 827 33.75 -24.52 -5.92
N ASP A 828 34.60 -25.49 -5.55
CA ASP A 828 34.35 -26.36 -4.38
C ASP A 828 34.49 -25.65 -3.01
N LYS A 829 35.29 -24.58 -2.91
CA LYS A 829 35.37 -23.74 -1.70
C LYS A 829 34.18 -22.77 -1.56
N PHE A 830 33.60 -22.31 -2.68
CA PHE A 830 32.40 -21.45 -2.68
C PHE A 830 31.14 -22.18 -2.17
N ILE A 831 31.12 -23.52 -2.24
CA ILE A 831 29.98 -24.37 -1.85
C ILE A 831 29.80 -24.44 -0.33
N GLY A 832 30.83 -24.08 0.45
CA GLY A 832 30.78 -24.03 1.92
C GLY A 832 30.12 -22.79 2.53
N LEU A 833 29.79 -21.77 1.72
CA LEU A 833 29.37 -20.42 2.13
C LEU A 833 27.94 -20.28 2.71
N PHE A 834 27.35 -21.37 3.19
CA PHE A 834 26.09 -21.31 3.92
C PHE A 834 26.16 -22.12 5.22
N PRO A 835 25.72 -21.58 6.37
CA PRO A 835 25.50 -22.37 7.56
C PRO A 835 24.30 -23.28 7.32
N GLY A 836 24.58 -24.55 7.02
CA GLY A 836 23.57 -25.56 6.76
C GLY A 836 24.12 -26.90 6.33
N GLY A 837 25.24 -27.36 6.93
CA GLY A 837 25.84 -28.65 6.58
C GLY A 837 26.54 -29.32 7.76
N ALA A 838 25.77 -29.99 8.62
CA ALA A 838 26.27 -31.20 9.29
C ALA A 838 25.89 -32.42 8.42
N PRO A 839 26.55 -33.58 8.56
CA PRO A 839 26.42 -34.69 7.64
C PRO A 839 24.96 -35.13 7.49
N THR A 840 24.59 -35.43 6.25
CA THR A 840 23.27 -35.85 5.75
C THR A 840 22.55 -36.82 6.68
N VAL A 841 21.69 -36.30 7.55
CA VAL A 841 20.49 -37.01 8.01
C VAL A 841 19.37 -36.49 7.12
N LEU A 842 19.01 -37.26 6.09
CA LEU A 842 17.82 -36.98 5.30
C LEU A 842 16.63 -36.84 6.26
N THR A 843 15.84 -35.78 6.10
CA THR A 843 14.74 -35.48 7.01
C THR A 843 13.73 -36.63 6.96
N PRO A 844 13.27 -37.21 8.08
CA PRO A 844 12.25 -38.26 8.03
C PRO A 844 11.03 -37.77 7.26
N CYS A 845 10.58 -38.53 6.27
CA CYS A 845 9.36 -38.21 5.53
C CYS A 845 8.18 -38.17 6.51
N SER A 846 7.36 -37.11 6.44
CA SER A 846 6.15 -36.99 7.27
C SER A 846 5.20 -38.17 7.11
N ASP A 847 5.20 -38.79 5.92
CA ASP A 847 4.31 -39.90 5.57
C ASP A 847 4.92 -41.27 5.93
N GLY A 848 6.19 -41.31 6.35
CA GLY A 848 6.87 -42.51 6.86
C GLY A 848 6.75 -43.73 5.94
N VAL A 849 6.32 -44.87 6.49
CA VAL A 849 6.09 -46.12 5.74
C VAL A 849 4.92 -46.04 4.76
N ASN A 850 4.06 -45.01 4.89
CA ASN A 850 2.89 -44.81 4.03
C ASN A 850 3.20 -43.87 2.84
N CYS A 851 4.46 -43.46 2.65
CA CYS A 851 4.82 -42.49 1.61
C CYS A 851 4.68 -43.05 0.18
N LEU A 852 3.76 -42.49 -0.60
CA LEU A 852 3.57 -42.83 -2.02
C LEU A 852 4.71 -42.32 -2.91
N MET A 853 5.34 -41.21 -2.52
CA MET A 853 6.39 -40.57 -3.31
C MET A 853 7.68 -41.38 -3.36
N GLN A 854 7.94 -42.19 -2.32
CA GLN A 854 9.12 -43.04 -2.18
C GLN A 854 9.27 -44.04 -3.33
N TYR A 855 8.16 -44.52 -3.89
CA TYR A 855 8.13 -45.54 -4.95
C TYR A 855 7.53 -45.01 -6.26
N SER A 856 7.42 -43.69 -6.40
CA SER A 856 6.88 -43.02 -7.58
C SER A 856 7.93 -42.80 -8.67
N ASP A 857 7.50 -42.35 -9.85
CA ASP A 857 8.40 -41.94 -10.94
C ASP A 857 9.32 -40.76 -10.55
N ARG A 858 9.03 -40.06 -9.43
CA ARG A 858 9.85 -38.98 -8.85
C ARG A 858 10.61 -39.42 -7.59
N ALA A 859 10.68 -40.73 -7.31
CA ALA A 859 11.33 -41.29 -6.13
C ALA A 859 12.77 -40.79 -5.95
N ALA A 860 13.55 -40.66 -7.01
CA ALA A 860 14.93 -40.19 -6.92
C ALA A 860 15.08 -38.78 -6.32
N MET A 861 14.14 -37.88 -6.61
CA MET A 861 14.12 -36.50 -6.07
C MET A 861 13.57 -36.45 -4.64
N HIS A 862 12.59 -37.31 -4.35
CA HIS A 862 11.99 -37.40 -3.01
C HIS A 862 12.94 -38.07 -2.02
N ASN A 863 13.55 -39.20 -2.40
CA ASN A 863 14.45 -40.00 -1.59
C ASN A 863 15.84 -39.35 -1.42
N SER A 864 16.20 -38.38 -2.27
CA SER A 864 17.39 -37.52 -2.03
C SER A 864 17.15 -36.42 -1.01
N THR A 865 15.90 -36.21 -0.58
CA THR A 865 15.50 -35.17 0.38
C THR A 865 15.00 -35.78 1.70
N TYR A 866 14.27 -36.90 1.63
CA TYR A 866 13.63 -37.51 2.79
C TYR A 866 14.08 -38.95 3.04
N SER A 867 14.22 -39.31 4.32
CA SER A 867 14.44 -40.68 4.75
C SER A 867 13.12 -41.40 5.08
N HIS A 868 13.09 -42.71 4.89
CA HIS A 868 11.92 -43.56 5.14
C HIS A 868 12.33 -44.80 5.94
N PRO A 869 11.45 -45.36 6.79
CA PRO A 869 11.74 -46.63 7.45
C PRO A 869 11.94 -47.76 6.44
N CYS A 870 13.01 -48.52 6.62
CA CYS A 870 13.27 -49.70 5.79
C CYS A 870 12.16 -50.74 6.01
N ARG A 871 11.64 -51.29 4.92
CA ARG A 871 10.55 -52.28 4.96
C ARG A 871 10.93 -53.59 5.64
N PHE A 872 12.22 -53.91 5.70
CA PHE A 872 12.74 -55.08 6.41
C PHE A 872 13.36 -54.72 7.77
N SER A 873 13.31 -53.43 8.15
CA SER A 873 13.84 -52.93 9.42
C SER A 873 15.28 -53.45 9.65
N GLU A 874 15.57 -54.06 10.80
CA GLU A 874 16.86 -54.65 11.13
C GLU A 874 17.22 -55.93 10.35
N LEU A 875 16.29 -56.49 9.56
CA LEU A 875 16.51 -57.69 8.74
C LEU A 875 16.91 -57.37 7.29
N CYS A 876 17.01 -56.09 6.93
CA CYS A 876 17.44 -55.69 5.59
C CYS A 876 18.90 -56.08 5.35
N ARG A 877 19.19 -56.54 4.14
CA ARG A 877 20.57 -56.83 3.69
C ARG A 877 21.15 -55.70 2.83
N ASP A 878 20.29 -54.83 2.28
CA ASP A 878 20.67 -53.76 1.36
C ASP A 878 20.49 -52.38 2.04
N HIS A 879 21.60 -51.66 2.22
CA HIS A 879 21.62 -50.41 2.96
C HIS A 879 21.61 -49.20 2.02
N GLU A 880 20.41 -48.76 1.63
CA GLU A 880 20.26 -47.54 0.84
C GLU A 880 20.29 -46.28 1.74
N PRO A 881 20.95 -45.17 1.32
CA PRO A 881 21.13 -43.98 2.17
C PRO A 881 19.84 -43.30 2.64
N HIS A 882 18.73 -43.52 1.93
CA HIS A 882 17.42 -42.93 2.21
C HIS A 882 16.51 -43.86 3.04
N LEU A 883 17.00 -45.02 3.47
CA LEU A 883 16.28 -45.97 4.30
C LEU A 883 16.86 -46.02 5.73
N THR A 884 16.01 -45.77 6.73
CA THR A 884 16.38 -45.92 8.15
C THR A 884 16.11 -47.34 8.62
N HIS A 885 17.13 -48.00 9.18
CA HIS A 885 17.07 -49.39 9.64
C HIS A 885 16.87 -49.50 11.16
N GLU A 886 16.00 -48.65 11.70
CA GLU A 886 15.68 -48.69 13.13
C GLU A 886 15.07 -50.06 13.51
N PRO A 887 15.52 -50.69 14.62
CA PRO A 887 14.97 -51.98 15.04
C PRO A 887 13.46 -51.90 15.29
N HIS A 888 12.70 -52.69 14.54
CA HIS A 888 11.26 -52.83 14.70
C HIS A 888 10.95 -54.07 15.55
N LYS A 889 10.91 -53.87 16.87
CA LYS A 889 10.79 -54.95 17.87
C LYS A 889 9.36 -55.49 17.93
N VAL A 890 9.00 -56.35 16.98
CA VAL A 890 7.71 -57.05 16.93
C VAL A 890 7.89 -58.57 17.12
N PRO A 891 6.95 -59.28 17.78
CA PRO A 891 7.01 -60.72 17.93
C PRO A 891 6.89 -61.44 16.57
N ARG A 892 7.43 -62.66 16.47
CA ARG A 892 7.22 -63.52 15.29
C ARG A 892 5.79 -64.09 15.33
N CYS A 893 5.11 -64.11 14.20
CA CYS A 893 3.77 -64.72 14.09
C CYS A 893 3.84 -66.24 14.34
N ASP A 894 2.98 -66.77 15.21
CA ASP A 894 2.93 -68.20 15.54
C ASP A 894 2.63 -69.09 14.33
N SER A 895 1.88 -68.56 13.35
CA SER A 895 1.54 -69.27 12.11
C SER A 895 2.55 -69.03 10.97
N ASP A 896 3.49 -68.10 11.14
CA ASP A 896 4.56 -67.72 10.20
C ASP A 896 4.14 -67.85 8.71
N ARG A 897 4.72 -68.79 7.95
CA ARG A 897 4.42 -68.96 6.52
C ARG A 897 2.98 -69.38 6.19
N ASN A 898 2.24 -69.91 7.16
CA ASN A 898 0.85 -70.34 7.04
C ASN A 898 -0.14 -69.31 7.62
N CYS A 899 0.32 -68.11 7.96
CA CYS A 899 -0.54 -67.05 8.49
C CYS A 899 -1.62 -66.64 7.48
N LYS A 900 -2.88 -66.57 7.93
CA LYS A 900 -4.01 -66.14 7.08
C LYS A 900 -4.08 -64.63 6.89
N ASP A 901 -3.36 -63.88 7.72
CA ASP A 901 -3.39 -62.41 7.76
C ASP A 901 -2.18 -61.76 7.04
N LEU A 902 -1.48 -62.51 6.17
CA LEU A 902 -0.33 -62.01 5.41
C LEU A 902 -0.65 -60.80 4.52
N CYS A 903 -1.92 -60.67 4.11
CA CYS A 903 -2.45 -59.58 3.29
C CYS A 903 -2.88 -58.35 4.11
N ASN A 904 -2.84 -58.40 5.45
CA ASN A 904 -3.24 -57.29 6.31
C ASN A 904 -2.02 -56.41 6.66
N PRO A 905 -1.95 -55.15 6.18
CA PRO A 905 -0.79 -54.28 6.40
C PRO A 905 -0.54 -53.97 7.88
N ILE A 906 -1.58 -53.91 8.72
CA ILE A 906 -1.46 -53.67 10.16
C ILE A 906 -0.87 -54.90 10.85
N HIS A 907 -1.39 -56.09 10.53
CA HIS A 907 -0.84 -57.34 11.07
C HIS A 907 0.64 -57.51 10.72
N ARG A 908 1.04 -57.14 9.48
CA ARG A 908 2.44 -57.18 9.03
C ARG A 908 3.34 -56.22 9.80
N ALA A 909 2.80 -55.06 10.21
CA ALA A 909 3.49 -54.11 11.07
C ALA A 909 3.52 -54.51 12.55
N GLU A 910 2.67 -55.43 13.01
CA GLU A 910 2.63 -55.90 14.40
C GLU A 910 3.30 -57.25 14.63
N TYR A 911 3.42 -58.08 13.59
CA TYR A 911 3.96 -59.44 13.66
C TYR A 911 4.90 -59.75 12.49
N ARG A 912 6.06 -60.29 12.83
CA ARG A 912 7.10 -60.64 11.87
C ARG A 912 6.90 -62.01 11.25
N HIS A 913 7.17 -62.09 9.95
CA HIS A 913 7.05 -63.31 9.15
C HIS A 913 8.36 -63.59 8.40
N THR A 914 8.77 -64.85 8.35
CA THR A 914 10.09 -65.24 7.82
C THR A 914 10.19 -64.99 6.32
N GLY A 915 11.14 -64.14 5.92
CA GLY A 915 11.41 -63.83 4.51
C GLY A 915 10.42 -62.84 3.88
N LEU A 916 9.58 -62.19 4.68
CA LEU A 916 8.64 -61.16 4.23
C LEU A 916 8.94 -59.82 4.94
N PRO A 917 8.67 -58.67 4.28
CA PRO A 917 8.90 -57.36 4.88
C PRO A 917 7.90 -57.07 6.01
N ASP A 918 8.32 -56.32 7.01
CA ASP A 918 7.47 -55.82 8.10
C ASP A 918 6.46 -54.78 7.55
N PHE A 919 6.85 -53.98 6.55
CA PHE A 919 5.98 -52.96 5.95
C PHE A 919 5.68 -53.23 4.46
N LEU A 920 4.41 -53.08 4.07
CA LEU A 920 3.95 -53.19 2.68
C LEU A 920 4.18 -51.89 1.90
N ILE A 921 4.26 -51.97 0.57
CA ILE A 921 4.42 -50.80 -0.29
C ILE A 921 3.07 -50.10 -0.46
N PRO A 922 2.96 -48.77 -0.26
CA PRO A 922 1.75 -48.03 -0.60
C PRO A 922 1.43 -48.15 -2.10
N CYS A 923 0.30 -48.76 -2.45
CA CYS A 923 -0.14 -48.92 -3.84
C CYS A 923 -0.40 -47.54 -4.46
N ARG A 924 0.13 -47.25 -5.66
CA ARG A 924 -0.09 -45.95 -6.34
C ARG A 924 -1.58 -45.58 -6.49
N ASN A 925 -2.45 -46.58 -6.64
CA ASN A 925 -3.90 -46.38 -6.80
C ASN A 925 -4.69 -46.43 -5.49
N GLN A 926 -4.04 -46.72 -4.35
CA GLN A 926 -4.64 -46.77 -3.01
C GLN A 926 -5.99 -47.51 -3.01
N GLU A 927 -7.04 -46.95 -2.39
CA GLU A 927 -8.39 -47.53 -2.30
C GLU A 927 -9.06 -47.79 -3.67
N LYS A 928 -8.54 -47.17 -4.74
CA LYS A 928 -9.05 -47.32 -6.12
C LYS A 928 -8.36 -48.44 -6.90
N CYS A 929 -7.52 -49.27 -6.26
CA CYS A 929 -6.85 -50.37 -6.95
C CYS A 929 -7.80 -51.53 -7.25
N HIS A 930 -7.88 -51.95 -8.52
CA HIS A 930 -8.70 -53.09 -8.94
C HIS A 930 -7.97 -54.45 -8.87
N HIS A 931 -6.67 -54.48 -8.59
CA HIS A 931 -5.87 -55.70 -8.50
C HIS A 931 -5.78 -56.21 -7.06
N LEU A 932 -6.86 -56.82 -6.55
CA LEU A 932 -6.97 -57.26 -5.15
C LEU A 932 -6.64 -58.74 -4.91
N THR A 933 -5.78 -59.35 -5.74
CA THR A 933 -5.35 -60.75 -5.53
C THR A 933 -4.44 -60.86 -4.30
N ASP A 934 -4.44 -62.01 -3.62
CA ASP A 934 -3.58 -62.23 -2.44
C ASP A 934 -2.10 -61.99 -2.75
N GLN A 935 -1.65 -62.38 -3.95
CA GLN A 935 -0.27 -62.13 -4.39
C GLN A 935 0.08 -60.63 -4.47
N HIS A 936 -0.89 -59.79 -4.83
CA HIS A 936 -0.73 -58.33 -4.82
C HIS A 936 -0.82 -57.77 -3.39
N ARG A 937 -1.78 -58.22 -2.60
CA ARG A 937 -2.03 -57.72 -1.23
C ARG A 937 -0.97 -58.14 -0.21
N ILE A 938 -0.20 -59.19 -0.48
CA ILE A 938 0.99 -59.54 0.34
C ILE A 938 2.14 -58.54 0.14
N ARG A 939 2.12 -57.73 -0.93
CA ARG A 939 3.17 -56.77 -1.30
C ARG A 939 2.77 -55.31 -1.13
N TYR A 940 1.50 -54.98 -1.34
CA TYR A 940 1.01 -53.59 -1.38
C TYR A 940 -0.12 -53.32 -0.37
N SER A 941 -0.14 -52.12 0.20
CA SER A 941 -1.27 -51.55 0.96
C SER A 941 -2.10 -50.60 0.10
N HIS A 942 -3.40 -50.52 0.35
CA HIS A 942 -4.41 -49.81 -0.45
C HIS A 942 -5.10 -48.68 0.33
N GLY A 943 -4.36 -47.97 1.17
CA GLY A 943 -4.87 -46.85 1.97
C GLY A 943 -4.97 -47.13 3.47
N GLU A 944 -4.66 -48.35 3.90
CA GLU A 944 -4.59 -48.67 5.33
C GLU A 944 -3.40 -47.93 5.97
N HIS A 945 -3.70 -46.95 6.83
CA HIS A 945 -2.69 -46.09 7.42
C HIS A 945 -1.96 -46.81 8.58
N ILE A 946 -0.73 -47.26 8.34
CA ILE A 946 0.08 -47.92 9.37
C ILE A 946 0.65 -46.87 10.31
N VAL A 947 0.34 -46.98 11.61
CA VAL A 947 0.93 -46.15 12.66
C VAL A 947 2.03 -46.96 13.33
N LYS A 948 3.26 -46.41 13.38
CA LYS A 948 4.40 -47.06 14.04
C LYS A 948 4.05 -47.26 15.54
N PRO A 949 4.09 -48.48 16.11
CA PRO A 949 3.79 -48.68 17.53
C PRO A 949 4.78 -47.90 18.39
N ILE A 950 4.31 -46.93 19.17
CA ILE A 950 5.13 -46.25 20.18
C ILE A 950 5.43 -47.27 21.27
N ASN A 951 6.73 -47.51 21.54
CA ASN A 951 7.22 -48.44 22.56
C ASN A 951 6.44 -48.30 23.88
N LYS A 952 5.47 -49.19 24.13
CA LYS A 952 4.82 -49.32 25.44
C LYS A 952 5.78 -50.04 26.36
N THR A 953 6.58 -49.29 27.11
CA THR A 953 7.20 -49.78 28.33
C THR A 953 6.09 -50.26 29.27
N HIS A 954 6.16 -51.53 29.69
CA HIS A 954 5.30 -52.12 30.70
C HIS A 954 5.24 -51.26 31.96
N GLY A 955 4.13 -50.54 32.15
CA GLY A 955 3.72 -49.92 33.39
C GLY A 955 2.35 -50.48 33.78
N LYS A 956 2.31 -51.26 34.87
CA LYS A 956 1.09 -51.84 35.42
C LYS A 956 0.12 -50.73 35.88
N GLY A 957 -1.10 -50.82 35.38
CA GLY A 957 -2.40 -50.50 36.00
C GLY A 957 -2.52 -49.32 36.97
N SER A 958 -3.37 -48.36 36.62
CA SER A 958 -4.63 -48.17 37.36
C SER A 958 -5.62 -47.35 36.53
N SER A 959 -6.85 -47.83 36.57
CA SER A 959 -8.07 -47.33 35.93
C SER A 959 -8.56 -46.01 36.54
N SER A 960 -9.09 -45.11 35.72
CA SER A 960 -10.47 -44.60 35.91
C SER A 960 -10.92 -43.67 34.79
N SER A 961 -12.19 -43.84 34.49
CA SER A 961 -13.11 -43.22 33.54
C SER A 961 -13.36 -41.73 33.75
N SER A 962 -13.48 -40.98 32.65
CA SER A 962 -14.66 -40.21 32.22
C SER A 962 -14.38 -39.49 30.91
#